data_AF-A0A944G902-F1
#
_entry.id   AF-A0A944G902-F1
#
_cell.length_a   1.000
_cell.length_b   1.000
_cell.length_c   1.000
_cell.angle_alpha   90.00
_cell.angle_beta   90.00
_cell.angle_gamma   90.00
#
_symmetry.space_group_name_H-M   'P 1'
#
loop_
_entity.id
_entity.type
_entity.pdbx_description
1 polymer ?
#
loop_
_entity_poly.entity_id
_entity_poly.type
_entity_poly.pdbx_seq_one_letter_code
_entity_poly.pdbx_strand_id
1 'polypeptide(L)'
;MRRFIYTVIVLFIATILVFAKRNIAPGEWQTIRSYNGITSIIPSKEKVYVVANGGMYSYDKKTKEVKPLSTLDGLSASAIEMVEYVESTKTLFIIHSDMTIDLVVDGVTFSDESIKDSEISGKKVNSLKVDGDKVYISLDAGIVVYNTKKREVLDTYIIGDKGEYEKVYQTVVLNGDIYALMADKSHCSHMKLCICKEGENANDFEAWKRVELPVECPIDSVRIKQMECSSGHVLILTNEGLYARHGDGSWVDVSPKGIVPDTLQVYKDRLTAITSWQIMAFHKDNLGDMKYRECRSKLAVYDVDEDVVWLDNDGLRMADLSVDELDATVSEPIVFDGPSQNGYYSLQVMDGEIYLTGNDGFNTPVVADYTKDGKWHYLSDFLERDSSFSKKTEYKFNCAYRVLIDPRDKEHIYVPTWWGLHEFYKDSLIRIYDKSNSTFNGSSSDPKITKVECAWYDDDYNLYATNPKSIGHMVYVMDNAGTWHELKHEKFLKQPSAHFHLRTKSGIDFIIAEYKQPALCILDMKKTPFDDSDDKTKVMSSFSYSEDGMVETFQPVYIFSVEEDLKGDIWIATDQGPLVMKNVRGVFDGKETYIRPKITREDDSRYADYLLASDKVRKIQVDGKNRKWIATEGNGLFLVSANGDKILKNFTTKNSPLSSNAVMDIFYEKETGVLYILTDTGLLMYATDSSFPEEDFDNVTIYPNPVRSDYDGDVEIKGLMDESNVRITDQRGMVIENGISKGGTYRFSARRSDGSRLPTGVYNVFVTTAADDEGMVETKHLKFAIIR
;
A
#
# COMPACT_ATOMS: atom_id res chain seq x y z
N MET A 1 45.16 -25.45 -7.76
CA MET A 1 44.62 -24.39 -8.65
C MET A 1 43.14 -24.56 -8.97
N ARG A 2 42.67 -25.68 -9.55
CA ARG A 2 41.23 -25.86 -9.88
C ARG A 2 40.26 -25.69 -8.70
N ARG A 3 40.56 -26.22 -7.50
CA ARG A 3 39.72 -26.02 -6.30
C ARG A 3 39.69 -24.57 -5.79
N PHE A 4 40.77 -23.82 -5.97
CA PHE A 4 40.85 -22.40 -5.56
C PHE A 4 40.02 -21.51 -6.49
N ILE A 5 39.97 -21.84 -7.79
CA ILE A 5 39.15 -21.14 -8.79
C ILE A 5 37.66 -21.37 -8.53
N TYR A 6 37.23 -22.58 -8.15
CA TYR A 6 35.83 -22.83 -7.77
C TYR A 6 35.42 -22.11 -6.49
N THR A 7 36.29 -22.04 -5.47
CA THR A 7 36.00 -21.29 -4.24
C THR A 7 35.92 -19.78 -4.51
N VAL A 8 36.77 -19.23 -5.37
CA VAL A 8 36.72 -17.80 -5.76
C VAL A 8 35.50 -17.50 -6.64
N ILE A 9 35.09 -18.39 -7.54
CA ILE A 9 33.87 -18.20 -8.36
C ILE A 9 32.59 -18.35 -7.52
N VAL A 10 32.56 -19.26 -6.54
CA VAL A 10 31.42 -19.38 -5.60
C VAL A 10 31.36 -18.19 -4.65
N LEU A 11 32.50 -17.65 -4.20
CA LEU A 11 32.54 -16.39 -3.45
C LEU A 11 32.15 -15.18 -4.31
N PHE A 12 32.53 -15.14 -5.60
CA PHE A 12 32.16 -14.06 -6.51
C PHE A 12 30.66 -14.09 -6.89
N ILE A 13 30.07 -15.28 -7.01
CA ILE A 13 28.62 -15.47 -7.23
C ILE A 13 27.84 -15.22 -5.92
N ALA A 14 28.40 -15.54 -4.76
CA ALA A 14 27.80 -15.22 -3.46
C ALA A 14 27.86 -13.71 -3.14
N THR A 15 28.88 -12.98 -3.58
CA THR A 15 28.92 -11.50 -3.46
C THR A 15 28.01 -10.78 -4.47
N ILE A 16 27.62 -11.41 -5.57
CA ILE A 16 26.61 -10.87 -6.51
C ILE A 16 25.18 -11.07 -5.97
N LEU A 17 24.98 -11.95 -4.98
CA LEU A 17 23.67 -12.22 -4.38
C LEU A 17 23.32 -11.32 -3.17
N VAL A 18 24.20 -10.40 -2.76
CA VAL A 18 23.98 -9.55 -1.56
C VAL A 18 23.74 -8.07 -1.88
N PHE A 19 23.71 -7.66 -3.15
CA PHE A 19 23.11 -6.37 -3.53
C PHE A 19 22.33 -6.52 -4.82
N ALA A 20 21.22 -7.25 -4.76
CA ALA A 20 20.11 -6.89 -5.64
C ALA A 20 19.53 -5.56 -5.12
N LYS A 21 20.25 -4.44 -5.36
CA LYS A 21 19.55 -3.16 -5.50
C LYS A 21 18.47 -3.45 -6.53
N ARG A 22 17.20 -3.31 -6.14
CA ARG A 22 16.05 -3.55 -7.02
C ARG A 22 16.25 -2.66 -8.24
N ASN A 23 16.73 -3.24 -9.35
CA ASN A 23 17.07 -2.52 -10.57
C ASN A 23 15.77 -2.19 -11.29
N ILE A 24 15.04 -1.22 -10.75
CA ILE A 24 13.86 -0.63 -11.37
C ILE A 24 14.40 0.47 -12.31
N ALA A 25 14.08 0.38 -13.60
CA ALA A 25 14.52 1.41 -14.53
C ALA A 25 13.75 2.71 -14.25
N PRO A 26 14.34 3.88 -14.55
CA PRO A 26 13.63 5.14 -14.34
C PRO A 26 12.28 5.21 -15.05
N GLY A 27 11.27 5.67 -14.34
CA GLY A 27 9.89 5.72 -14.81
C GLY A 27 9.11 4.43 -14.57
N GLU A 28 9.76 3.35 -14.15
CA GLU A 28 9.09 2.11 -13.77
C GLU A 28 8.57 2.14 -12.33
N TRP A 29 7.55 1.33 -12.10
CA TRP A 29 6.86 1.15 -10.85
C TRP A 29 7.06 -0.27 -10.33
N GLN A 30 7.07 -0.41 -9.01
CA GLN A 30 6.93 -1.71 -8.35
C GLN A 30 5.90 -1.60 -7.22
N THR A 31 5.08 -2.62 -7.06
CA THR A 31 4.11 -2.72 -5.96
C THR A 31 4.62 -3.62 -4.85
N ILE A 32 4.38 -3.22 -3.60
CA ILE A 32 4.66 -3.99 -2.39
C ILE A 32 3.36 -4.01 -1.57
N ARG A 33 2.71 -5.17 -1.54
CA ARG A 33 1.42 -5.34 -0.85
C ARG A 33 1.47 -6.48 0.15
N SER A 34 0.62 -6.38 1.15
CA SER A 34 0.27 -7.51 2.00
C SER A 34 -0.61 -8.48 1.24
N TYR A 35 -0.22 -9.76 1.31
CA TYR A 35 -1.01 -10.88 0.82
C TYR A 35 -1.50 -11.77 1.98
N ASN A 36 -1.51 -11.21 3.20
CA ASN A 36 -2.17 -11.79 4.35
C ASN A 36 -3.68 -11.48 4.31
N GLY A 37 -4.47 -12.11 5.18
CA GLY A 37 -5.92 -11.86 5.23
C GLY A 37 -6.62 -12.27 3.95
N ILE A 38 -6.54 -13.56 3.61
CA ILE A 38 -7.20 -14.12 2.42
C ILE A 38 -8.71 -13.93 2.54
N THR A 39 -9.31 -13.39 1.48
CA THR A 39 -10.75 -13.18 1.36
C THR A 39 -11.39 -14.06 0.30
N SER A 40 -10.61 -14.64 -0.61
CA SER A 40 -11.11 -15.58 -1.63
C SER A 40 -10.02 -16.55 -2.09
N ILE A 41 -10.42 -17.80 -2.33
CA ILE A 41 -9.57 -18.86 -2.90
C ILE A 41 -10.33 -19.42 -4.10
N ILE A 42 -9.79 -19.23 -5.30
CA ILE A 42 -10.44 -19.60 -6.56
C ILE A 42 -9.54 -20.61 -7.30
N PRO A 43 -9.73 -21.93 -7.09
CA PRO A 43 -9.00 -22.94 -7.84
C PRO A 43 -9.44 -22.98 -9.31
N SER A 44 -8.50 -23.34 -10.17
CA SER A 44 -8.69 -23.67 -11.58
C SER A 44 -7.85 -24.90 -11.91
N LYS A 45 -8.00 -25.47 -13.10
CA LYS A 45 -7.19 -26.63 -13.50
C LYS A 45 -5.66 -26.45 -13.33
N GLU A 46 -5.13 -25.27 -13.64
CA GLU A 46 -3.66 -25.04 -13.70
C GLU A 46 -3.14 -24.18 -12.53
N LYS A 47 -4.00 -23.35 -11.95
CA LYS A 47 -3.61 -22.36 -10.94
C LYS A 47 -4.62 -22.28 -9.81
N VAL A 48 -4.18 -21.73 -8.68
CA VAL A 48 -5.07 -21.24 -7.63
C VAL A 48 -4.93 -19.73 -7.58
N TYR A 49 -6.02 -19.01 -7.77
CA TYR A 49 -6.04 -17.56 -7.60
C TYR A 49 -6.48 -17.23 -6.19
N VAL A 50 -5.81 -16.26 -5.57
CA VAL A 50 -6.07 -15.87 -4.19
C VAL A 50 -6.21 -14.36 -4.11
N VAL A 51 -7.30 -13.91 -3.50
CA VAL A 51 -7.50 -12.50 -3.15
C VAL A 51 -7.19 -12.35 -1.66
N ALA A 52 -6.34 -11.39 -1.33
CA ALA A 52 -5.89 -11.13 0.03
C ALA A 52 -5.68 -9.62 0.22
N ASN A 53 -6.34 -9.05 1.24
CA ASN A 53 -6.31 -7.61 1.53
C ASN A 53 -6.51 -6.69 0.29
N GLY A 54 -7.40 -7.08 -0.62
CA GLY A 54 -7.72 -6.34 -1.85
C GLY A 54 -6.69 -6.45 -2.99
N GLY A 55 -5.55 -7.12 -2.76
CA GLY A 55 -4.62 -7.56 -3.79
C GLY A 55 -4.93 -8.99 -4.24
N MET A 56 -4.35 -9.40 -5.37
CA MET A 56 -4.49 -10.78 -5.87
C MET A 56 -3.15 -11.36 -6.29
N TYR A 57 -3.06 -12.67 -6.17
CA TYR A 57 -1.98 -13.44 -6.76
C TYR A 57 -2.47 -14.77 -7.31
N SER A 58 -1.62 -15.41 -8.11
CA SER A 58 -1.82 -16.77 -8.60
C SER A 58 -0.70 -17.68 -8.10
N TYR A 59 -1.06 -18.91 -7.78
CA TYR A 59 -0.15 -20.00 -7.51
C TYR A 59 -0.26 -21.02 -8.63
N ASP A 60 0.82 -21.27 -9.36
CA ASP A 60 0.87 -22.24 -10.44
C ASP A 60 1.10 -23.65 -9.87
N LYS A 61 0.12 -24.54 -10.06
CA LYS A 61 0.11 -25.87 -9.43
C LYS A 61 1.29 -26.73 -9.89
N LYS A 62 1.80 -26.52 -11.10
CA LYS A 62 2.85 -27.33 -11.72
C LYS A 62 4.24 -26.81 -11.36
N THR A 63 4.49 -25.53 -11.60
CA THR A 63 5.79 -24.89 -11.38
C THR A 63 6.01 -24.48 -9.93
N LYS A 64 4.92 -24.42 -9.13
CA LYS A 64 4.91 -23.95 -7.74
C LYS A 64 5.28 -22.46 -7.63
N GLU A 65 5.30 -21.75 -8.76
CA GLU A 65 5.55 -20.31 -8.79
C GLU A 65 4.34 -19.54 -8.26
N VAL A 66 4.61 -18.54 -7.43
CA VAL A 66 3.60 -17.58 -7.00
C VAL A 66 3.84 -16.28 -7.77
N LYS A 67 2.80 -15.72 -8.40
CA LYS A 67 2.89 -14.46 -9.16
C LYS A 67 1.82 -13.46 -8.73
N PRO A 68 2.18 -12.22 -8.36
CA PRO A 68 1.20 -11.18 -8.10
C PRO A 68 0.43 -10.88 -9.39
N LEU A 69 -0.80 -10.38 -9.22
CA LEU A 69 -1.62 -9.89 -10.32
C LEU A 69 -2.09 -8.48 -9.95
N SER A 70 -1.59 -7.50 -10.69
CA SER A 70 -1.79 -6.08 -10.47
C SER A 70 -1.94 -5.32 -11.80
N THR A 71 -2.08 -4.00 -11.72
CA THR A 71 -2.06 -3.15 -12.92
C THR A 71 -0.71 -3.18 -13.65
N LEU A 72 0.38 -3.55 -12.96
CA LEU A 72 1.68 -3.81 -13.60
C LEU A 72 1.68 -5.10 -14.43
N ASP A 73 0.78 -6.03 -14.09
CA ASP A 73 0.63 -7.33 -14.76
C ASP A 73 -0.50 -7.32 -15.79
N GLY A 74 -1.05 -6.13 -16.09
CA GLY A 74 -2.05 -5.93 -17.14
C GLY A 74 -3.50 -5.85 -16.65
N LEU A 75 -3.76 -5.85 -15.34
CA LEU A 75 -5.10 -5.52 -14.84
C LEU A 75 -5.44 -4.04 -15.13
N SER A 76 -6.71 -3.74 -15.37
CA SER A 76 -7.18 -2.38 -15.68
C SER A 76 -7.32 -1.52 -14.43
N ALA A 77 -7.58 -2.11 -13.26
CA ALA A 77 -7.71 -1.40 -12.00
C ALA A 77 -7.09 -2.16 -10.81
N SER A 78 -6.83 -1.43 -9.72
CA SER A 78 -5.99 -1.90 -8.61
C SER A 78 -6.75 -2.39 -7.38
N ALA A 79 -8.05 -2.09 -7.27
CA ALA A 79 -8.93 -2.51 -6.18
C ALA A 79 -9.87 -3.62 -6.67
N ILE A 80 -9.74 -4.81 -6.10
CA ILE A 80 -10.51 -5.99 -6.50
C ILE A 80 -11.74 -6.11 -5.59
N GLU A 81 -12.93 -6.15 -6.19
CA GLU A 81 -14.20 -6.32 -5.48
C GLU A 81 -14.58 -7.79 -5.34
N MET A 82 -14.58 -8.52 -6.47
CA MET A 82 -14.94 -9.93 -6.50
C MET A 82 -14.30 -10.64 -7.69
N VAL A 83 -14.00 -11.93 -7.53
CA VAL A 83 -13.32 -12.74 -8.53
C VAL A 83 -13.97 -14.11 -8.62
N GLU A 84 -14.10 -14.64 -9.83
CA GLU A 84 -14.59 -15.99 -10.08
C GLU A 84 -13.90 -16.60 -11.30
N TYR A 85 -13.78 -17.92 -11.35
CA TYR A 85 -13.16 -18.61 -12.49
C TYR A 85 -14.20 -19.33 -13.36
N VAL A 86 -14.22 -19.00 -14.65
CA VAL A 86 -15.15 -19.57 -15.62
C VAL A 86 -14.47 -20.68 -16.39
N GLU A 87 -14.66 -21.93 -15.95
CA GLU A 87 -14.02 -23.13 -16.51
C GLU A 87 -14.28 -23.33 -18.02
N SER A 88 -15.50 -23.03 -18.49
CA SER A 88 -15.90 -23.27 -19.88
C SER A 88 -15.14 -22.42 -20.90
N THR A 89 -14.71 -21.22 -20.49
CA THR A 89 -13.95 -20.27 -21.31
C THR A 89 -12.52 -20.09 -20.83
N LYS A 90 -12.12 -20.76 -19.74
CA LYS A 90 -10.83 -20.62 -19.05
C LYS A 90 -10.50 -19.16 -18.70
N THR A 91 -11.51 -18.47 -18.18
CA THR A 91 -11.41 -17.03 -17.91
C THR A 91 -11.42 -16.78 -16.41
N LEU A 92 -10.43 -16.03 -15.92
CA LEU A 92 -10.54 -15.41 -14.60
C LEU A 92 -11.34 -14.11 -14.78
N PHE A 93 -12.52 -14.07 -14.18
CA PHE A 93 -13.45 -12.94 -14.26
C PHE A 93 -13.33 -12.11 -12.98
N ILE A 94 -12.94 -10.85 -13.12
CA ILE A 94 -12.65 -9.95 -12.01
C ILE A 94 -13.56 -8.75 -12.14
N ILE A 95 -14.26 -8.39 -11.06
CA ILE A 95 -14.89 -7.07 -10.94
C ILE A 95 -14.06 -6.24 -9.97
N HIS A 96 -13.70 -5.05 -10.40
CA HIS A 96 -13.01 -4.06 -9.58
C HIS A 96 -14.01 -3.19 -8.80
N SER A 97 -13.56 -2.54 -7.72
CA SER A 97 -14.46 -1.70 -6.89
C SER A 97 -15.03 -0.49 -7.63
N ASP A 98 -14.42 -0.08 -8.75
CA ASP A 98 -14.96 0.95 -9.65
C ASP A 98 -15.94 0.39 -10.71
N MET A 99 -16.28 -0.89 -10.62
CA MET A 99 -17.16 -1.66 -11.51
C MET A 99 -16.59 -1.95 -12.89
N THR A 100 -15.29 -1.72 -13.11
CA THR A 100 -14.60 -2.24 -14.29
C THR A 100 -14.53 -3.77 -14.19
N ILE A 101 -14.78 -4.45 -15.30
CA ILE A 101 -14.68 -5.91 -15.42
C ILE A 101 -13.41 -6.26 -16.18
N ASP A 102 -12.57 -7.11 -15.61
CA ASP A 102 -11.42 -7.69 -16.29
C ASP A 102 -11.67 -9.18 -16.57
N LEU A 103 -11.49 -9.58 -17.83
CA LEU A 103 -11.47 -10.96 -18.28
C LEU A 103 -10.03 -11.34 -18.60
N VAL A 104 -9.39 -12.12 -17.72
CA VAL A 104 -8.02 -12.59 -17.92
C VAL A 104 -8.05 -13.99 -18.54
N VAL A 105 -7.58 -14.10 -19.78
CA VAL A 105 -7.55 -15.35 -20.56
C VAL A 105 -6.13 -15.58 -21.06
N ASP A 106 -5.52 -16.70 -20.69
CA ASP A 106 -4.12 -17.05 -21.05
C ASP A 106 -3.11 -15.92 -20.75
N GLY A 107 -3.34 -15.15 -19.68
CA GLY A 107 -2.50 -14.02 -19.27
C GLY A 107 -2.74 -12.71 -20.01
N VAL A 108 -3.72 -12.66 -20.92
CA VAL A 108 -4.16 -11.43 -21.58
C VAL A 108 -5.43 -10.92 -20.92
N THR A 109 -5.42 -9.66 -20.50
CA THR A 109 -6.58 -8.98 -19.91
C THR A 109 -7.40 -8.27 -20.97
N PHE A 110 -8.72 -8.44 -20.90
CA PHE A 110 -9.70 -7.66 -21.65
C PHE A 110 -10.60 -6.93 -20.66
N SER A 111 -10.58 -5.60 -20.69
CA SER A 111 -11.37 -4.77 -19.78
C SER A 111 -12.70 -4.37 -20.42
N ASP A 112 -13.76 -4.33 -19.62
CA ASP A 112 -15.11 -3.93 -19.99
C ASP A 112 -15.69 -2.99 -18.91
N GLU A 113 -16.10 -1.79 -19.34
CA GLU A 113 -16.64 -0.74 -18.46
C GLU A 113 -18.18 -0.61 -18.57
N SER A 114 -18.88 -1.54 -19.24
CA SER A 114 -20.33 -1.46 -19.47
C SER A 114 -21.16 -1.31 -18.19
N ILE A 115 -20.81 -2.04 -17.12
CA ILE A 115 -21.51 -1.89 -15.83
C ILE A 115 -21.15 -0.55 -15.21
N LYS A 116 -19.88 -0.17 -15.23
CA LYS A 116 -19.36 1.11 -14.72
C LYS A 116 -20.02 2.33 -15.38
N ASP A 117 -20.25 2.28 -16.69
CA ASP A 117 -20.85 3.36 -17.48
C ASP A 117 -22.39 3.32 -17.55
N SER A 118 -23.01 2.24 -17.08
CA SER A 118 -24.47 2.12 -17.06
C SER A 118 -25.16 3.14 -16.14
N GLU A 119 -26.43 3.43 -16.38
CA GLU A 119 -27.26 4.28 -15.50
C GLU A 119 -27.84 3.52 -14.29
N ILE A 120 -27.44 2.26 -14.07
CA ILE A 120 -27.94 1.42 -12.97
C ILE A 120 -27.59 2.09 -11.63
N SER A 121 -28.61 2.39 -10.82
CA SER A 121 -28.43 2.86 -9.44
C SER A 121 -28.27 1.66 -8.51
N GLY A 122 -27.25 1.64 -7.65
CA GLY A 122 -27.01 0.52 -6.73
C GLY A 122 -26.12 -0.59 -7.31
N LYS A 123 -24.94 -0.23 -7.85
CA LYS A 123 -23.99 -1.16 -8.48
C LYS A 123 -23.15 -1.98 -7.50
N LYS A 124 -23.44 -1.95 -6.20
CA LYS A 124 -22.69 -2.75 -5.23
C LYS A 124 -22.85 -4.23 -5.56
N VAL A 125 -21.73 -4.92 -5.78
CA VAL A 125 -21.70 -6.36 -6.05
C VAL A 125 -21.88 -7.14 -4.76
N ASN A 126 -22.79 -8.11 -4.77
CA ASN A 126 -23.08 -8.97 -3.63
C ASN A 126 -22.58 -10.40 -3.84
N SER A 127 -22.62 -10.91 -5.08
CA SER A 127 -22.13 -12.26 -5.43
C SER A 127 -21.83 -12.38 -6.93
N LEU A 128 -20.89 -13.26 -7.28
CA LEU A 128 -20.68 -13.80 -8.62
C LEU A 128 -20.98 -15.30 -8.60
N LYS A 129 -21.71 -15.80 -9.59
CA LYS A 129 -21.90 -17.24 -9.81
C LYS A 129 -21.86 -17.60 -11.29
N VAL A 130 -21.24 -18.74 -11.57
CA VAL A 130 -20.99 -19.21 -12.94
C VAL A 130 -21.99 -20.28 -13.32
N ASP A 131 -22.55 -20.16 -14.52
CA ASP A 131 -23.26 -21.26 -15.20
C ASP A 131 -22.83 -21.29 -16.67
N GLY A 132 -22.17 -22.36 -17.07
CA GLY A 132 -21.59 -22.49 -18.41
C GLY A 132 -20.59 -21.37 -18.71
N ASP A 133 -20.88 -20.56 -19.74
CA ASP A 133 -20.07 -19.40 -20.17
C ASP A 133 -20.57 -18.07 -19.62
N LYS A 134 -21.56 -18.09 -18.73
CA LYS A 134 -22.18 -16.91 -18.13
C LYS A 134 -21.75 -16.71 -16.69
N VAL A 135 -21.62 -15.44 -16.29
CA VAL A 135 -21.48 -15.01 -14.91
C VAL A 135 -22.74 -14.22 -14.54
N TYR A 136 -23.41 -14.66 -13.48
CA TYR A 136 -24.54 -13.97 -12.87
C TYR A 136 -24.00 -13.08 -11.75
N ILE A 137 -24.13 -11.77 -11.94
CA ILE A 137 -23.63 -10.73 -11.05
C ILE A 137 -24.83 -10.22 -10.24
N SER A 138 -24.90 -10.60 -8.96
CA SER A 138 -25.94 -10.12 -8.05
C SER A 138 -25.56 -8.74 -7.51
N LEU A 139 -26.45 -7.76 -7.67
CA LEU A 139 -26.25 -6.36 -7.29
C LEU A 139 -27.31 -5.88 -6.29
N ASP A 140 -27.08 -4.72 -5.66
CA ASP A 140 -28.14 -4.01 -4.91
C ASP A 140 -29.30 -3.56 -5.81
N ALA A 141 -29.11 -3.57 -7.13
CA ALA A 141 -30.09 -3.19 -8.14
C ALA A 141 -30.80 -4.35 -8.84
N GLY A 142 -30.37 -5.61 -8.66
CA GLY A 142 -30.89 -6.72 -9.45
C GLY A 142 -29.79 -7.70 -9.86
N ILE A 143 -29.92 -8.30 -11.04
CA ILE A 143 -28.97 -9.30 -11.56
C ILE A 143 -28.48 -8.83 -12.93
N VAL A 144 -27.16 -8.80 -13.14
CA VAL A 144 -26.57 -8.62 -14.48
C VAL A 144 -26.02 -9.97 -14.94
N VAL A 145 -26.33 -10.37 -16.18
CA VAL A 145 -25.82 -11.59 -16.79
C VAL A 145 -24.75 -11.23 -17.80
N TYR A 146 -23.52 -11.63 -17.53
CA TYR A 146 -22.37 -11.38 -18.40
C TYR A 146 -21.98 -12.66 -19.15
N ASN A 147 -21.76 -12.58 -20.47
CA ASN A 147 -21.24 -13.72 -21.24
C ASN A 147 -19.74 -13.57 -21.47
N THR A 148 -18.95 -14.48 -20.89
CA THR A 148 -17.48 -14.44 -20.98
C THR A 148 -16.94 -14.81 -22.36
N LYS A 149 -17.69 -15.56 -23.16
CA LYS A 149 -17.29 -15.96 -24.51
C LYS A 149 -17.44 -14.81 -25.51
N LYS A 150 -18.55 -14.07 -25.42
CA LYS A 150 -18.84 -12.90 -26.24
C LYS A 150 -18.23 -11.62 -25.69
N ARG A 151 -17.93 -11.58 -24.39
CA ARG A 151 -17.41 -10.43 -23.65
C ARG A 151 -18.37 -9.25 -23.70
N GLU A 152 -19.61 -9.52 -23.32
CA GLU A 152 -20.67 -8.51 -23.27
C GLU A 152 -21.66 -8.84 -22.14
N VAL A 153 -22.29 -7.79 -21.61
CA VAL A 153 -23.52 -7.94 -20.82
C VAL A 153 -24.64 -8.45 -21.74
N LEU A 154 -25.22 -9.60 -21.41
CA LEU A 154 -26.33 -10.18 -22.16
C LEU A 154 -27.67 -9.58 -21.75
N ASP A 155 -27.90 -9.47 -20.44
CA ASP A 155 -29.18 -9.09 -19.85
C ASP A 155 -28.98 -8.44 -18.48
N THR A 156 -29.97 -7.64 -18.06
CA THR A 156 -30.08 -7.08 -16.71
C THR A 156 -31.49 -7.31 -16.19
N TYR A 157 -31.64 -8.13 -15.14
CA TYR A 157 -32.93 -8.45 -14.54
C TYR A 157 -33.20 -7.55 -13.33
N ILE A 158 -34.25 -6.73 -13.44
CA ILE A 158 -34.79 -5.91 -12.35
C ILE A 158 -36.01 -6.63 -11.80
N ILE A 159 -35.82 -7.34 -10.69
CA ILE A 159 -36.73 -8.39 -10.23
C ILE A 159 -37.48 -8.05 -8.93
N GLY A 160 -37.30 -6.82 -8.43
CA GLY A 160 -38.05 -6.34 -7.26
C GLY A 160 -39.53 -6.17 -7.56
N ASP A 161 -40.35 -6.19 -6.52
CA ASP A 161 -41.79 -6.04 -6.64
C ASP A 161 -42.15 -4.78 -7.45
N LYS A 162 -43.02 -4.91 -8.46
CA LYS A 162 -43.39 -3.85 -9.41
C LYS A 162 -42.26 -3.36 -10.33
N GLY A 163 -41.19 -4.13 -10.49
CA GLY A 163 -40.04 -3.77 -11.33
C GLY A 163 -39.14 -2.70 -10.69
N GLU A 164 -39.14 -2.58 -9.37
CA GLU A 164 -38.22 -1.70 -8.65
C GLU A 164 -36.84 -2.35 -8.47
N TYR A 165 -35.80 -1.51 -8.30
CA TYR A 165 -34.50 -1.98 -7.84
C TYR A 165 -34.62 -2.56 -6.43
N GLU A 166 -34.25 -3.83 -6.29
CA GLU A 166 -34.22 -4.53 -5.01
C GLU A 166 -32.93 -5.31 -4.89
N LYS A 167 -32.39 -5.34 -3.66
CA LYS A 167 -31.11 -5.99 -3.39
C LYS A 167 -31.21 -7.49 -3.62
N VAL A 168 -30.35 -7.99 -4.50
CA VAL A 168 -30.12 -9.42 -4.72
C VAL A 168 -28.80 -9.78 -4.06
N TYR A 169 -28.86 -10.63 -3.04
CA TYR A 169 -27.69 -11.09 -2.29
C TYR A 169 -26.89 -12.13 -3.07
N GLN A 170 -27.58 -13.06 -3.74
CA GLN A 170 -26.94 -14.16 -4.45
C GLN A 170 -27.88 -14.74 -5.52
N THR A 171 -27.29 -15.26 -6.60
CA THR A 171 -28.02 -15.92 -7.69
C THR A 171 -27.34 -17.24 -8.02
N VAL A 172 -28.10 -18.34 -8.16
CA VAL A 172 -27.58 -19.61 -8.67
C VAL A 172 -28.48 -20.13 -9.79
N VAL A 173 -27.92 -20.96 -10.67
CA VAL A 173 -28.65 -21.58 -11.76
C VAL A 173 -28.53 -23.09 -11.65
N LEU A 174 -29.64 -23.79 -11.87
CA LEU A 174 -29.66 -25.25 -11.94
C LEU A 174 -30.64 -25.69 -13.02
N ASN A 175 -30.15 -26.44 -14.01
CA ASN A 175 -30.97 -26.95 -15.12
C ASN A 175 -31.80 -25.84 -15.81
N GLY A 176 -31.21 -24.65 -16.01
CA GLY A 176 -31.88 -23.50 -16.64
C GLY A 176 -32.80 -22.68 -15.72
N ASP A 177 -33.20 -23.20 -14.57
CA ASP A 177 -33.94 -22.44 -13.56
C ASP A 177 -33.00 -21.46 -12.84
N ILE A 178 -33.42 -20.20 -12.72
CA ILE A 178 -32.66 -19.15 -12.04
C ILE A 178 -33.23 -18.92 -10.65
N TYR A 179 -32.41 -19.05 -9.63
CA TYR A 179 -32.76 -18.81 -8.23
C TYR A 179 -32.09 -17.54 -7.73
N ALA A 180 -32.84 -16.68 -7.04
CA ALA A 180 -32.33 -15.42 -6.48
C ALA A 180 -32.69 -15.30 -4.99
N LEU A 181 -31.67 -15.03 -4.16
CA LEU A 181 -31.86 -14.59 -2.78
C LEU A 181 -31.98 -13.08 -2.75
N MET A 182 -33.13 -12.57 -2.31
CA MET A 182 -33.46 -11.15 -2.34
C MET A 182 -33.78 -10.61 -0.94
N ALA A 183 -33.74 -9.30 -0.77
CA ALA A 183 -34.27 -8.67 0.44
C ALA A 183 -35.76 -8.95 0.61
N ASP A 184 -36.20 -9.22 1.84
CA ASP A 184 -37.62 -9.34 2.17
C ASP A 184 -38.11 -8.05 2.86
N LYS A 185 -38.74 -7.15 2.09
CA LYS A 185 -39.32 -5.90 2.63
C LYS A 185 -40.45 -6.15 3.64
N SER A 186 -41.06 -7.33 3.67
CA SER A 186 -42.12 -7.66 4.64
C SER A 186 -41.59 -7.94 6.04
N HIS A 187 -40.31 -8.27 6.17
CA HIS A 187 -39.65 -8.57 7.44
C HIS A 187 -38.26 -7.93 7.44
N CYS A 188 -38.11 -6.78 8.12
CA CYS A 188 -36.87 -6.01 8.22
C CYS A 188 -35.73 -6.82 8.89
N SER A 189 -35.12 -7.74 8.16
CA SER A 189 -33.90 -8.53 8.45
C SER A 189 -33.88 -9.89 7.72
N HIS A 190 -34.92 -10.27 7.00
CA HIS A 190 -35.01 -11.59 6.35
C HIS A 190 -34.75 -11.51 4.84
N MET A 191 -34.33 -12.64 4.27
CA MET A 191 -34.18 -12.82 2.81
C MET A 191 -35.32 -13.69 2.28
N LYS A 192 -35.80 -13.39 1.06
CA LYS A 192 -36.74 -14.23 0.31
C LYS A 192 -36.00 -14.97 -0.80
N LEU A 193 -36.29 -16.26 -0.97
CA LEU A 193 -35.82 -17.06 -2.11
C LEU A 193 -36.87 -17.00 -3.22
N CYS A 194 -36.45 -16.60 -4.42
CA CYS A 194 -37.30 -16.55 -5.62
C CYS A 194 -36.72 -17.45 -6.72
N ILE A 195 -37.58 -17.92 -7.61
CA ILE A 195 -37.24 -18.74 -8.78
C ILE A 195 -37.90 -18.18 -10.04
N CYS A 196 -37.16 -18.12 -11.14
CA CYS A 196 -37.66 -17.96 -12.50
C CYS A 196 -37.38 -19.26 -13.27
N LYS A 197 -38.40 -19.87 -13.86
CA LYS A 197 -38.27 -21.17 -14.53
C LYS A 197 -37.63 -21.05 -15.90
N GLU A 198 -36.93 -22.10 -16.33
CA GLU A 198 -36.40 -22.18 -17.70
C GLU A 198 -37.51 -21.90 -18.73
N GLY A 199 -37.24 -20.97 -19.65
CA GLY A 199 -38.18 -20.55 -20.69
C GLY A 199 -39.17 -19.45 -20.29
N GLU A 200 -39.26 -19.09 -19.02
CA GLU A 200 -39.95 -17.86 -18.59
C GLU A 200 -39.08 -16.63 -18.90
N ASN A 201 -39.71 -15.46 -19.03
CA ASN A 201 -39.00 -14.21 -19.30
C ASN A 201 -38.45 -13.62 -18.00
N ALA A 202 -37.16 -13.83 -17.70
CA ALA A 202 -36.51 -13.31 -16.49
C ALA A 202 -36.52 -11.77 -16.37
N ASN A 203 -36.75 -11.03 -17.47
CA ASN A 203 -36.93 -9.57 -17.44
C ASN A 203 -38.34 -9.15 -16.96
N ASP A 204 -39.30 -10.07 -16.90
CA ASP A 204 -40.63 -9.83 -16.34
C ASP A 204 -40.62 -10.17 -14.85
N PHE A 205 -40.78 -9.18 -13.97
CA PHE A 205 -40.76 -9.39 -12.52
C PHE A 205 -41.86 -10.36 -12.06
N GLU A 206 -42.97 -10.50 -12.79
CA GLU A 206 -44.07 -11.44 -12.48
C GLU A 206 -43.68 -12.91 -12.77
N ALA A 207 -42.63 -13.16 -13.55
CA ALA A 207 -42.08 -14.50 -13.76
C ALA A 207 -41.41 -15.05 -12.50
N TRP A 208 -40.96 -14.17 -11.59
CA TRP A 208 -40.23 -14.56 -10.38
C TRP A 208 -41.20 -14.93 -9.26
N LYS A 209 -41.17 -16.21 -8.87
CA LYS A 209 -42.07 -16.77 -7.86
C LYS A 209 -41.32 -17.07 -6.58
N ARG A 210 -41.92 -16.76 -5.43
CA ARG A 210 -41.35 -17.11 -4.12
C ARG A 210 -41.27 -18.63 -3.99
N VAL A 211 -40.15 -19.13 -3.49
CA VAL A 211 -39.96 -20.54 -3.12
C VAL A 211 -40.32 -20.71 -1.65
N GLU A 212 -41.18 -21.67 -1.34
CA GLU A 212 -41.49 -22.04 0.03
C GLU A 212 -40.27 -22.73 0.68
N LEU A 213 -39.95 -22.30 1.90
CA LEU A 213 -38.87 -22.85 2.70
C LEU A 213 -39.36 -24.12 3.44
N PRO A 214 -38.44 -24.99 3.93
CA PRO A 214 -38.83 -26.23 4.61
C PRO A 214 -39.83 -26.01 5.75
N VAL A 215 -40.88 -26.83 5.87
CA VAL A 215 -41.92 -26.69 6.92
C VAL A 215 -41.37 -26.96 8.32
N GLU A 216 -40.30 -27.75 8.42
CA GLU A 216 -39.58 -28.05 9.66
C GLU A 216 -38.74 -26.85 10.17
N CYS A 217 -38.62 -25.79 9.36
CA CYS A 217 -38.00 -24.52 9.74
C CYS A 217 -39.05 -23.57 10.33
N PRO A 218 -38.89 -23.07 11.58
CA PRO A 218 -39.81 -22.08 12.13
C PRO A 218 -39.71 -20.77 11.33
N ILE A 219 -40.76 -20.45 10.56
CA ILE A 219 -40.82 -19.37 9.55
C ILE A 219 -40.40 -18.00 10.13
N ASP A 220 -40.62 -17.77 11.42
CA ASP A 220 -40.34 -16.48 12.08
C ASP A 220 -38.87 -16.31 12.55
N SER A 221 -38.03 -17.36 12.48
CA SER A 221 -36.65 -17.34 13.01
C SER A 221 -35.57 -17.77 12.02
N VAL A 222 -35.95 -18.35 10.88
CA VAL A 222 -34.97 -18.85 9.90
C VAL A 222 -34.47 -17.73 9.00
N ARG A 223 -33.16 -17.51 9.07
CA ARG A 223 -32.40 -16.59 8.24
C ARG A 223 -31.50 -17.40 7.33
N ILE A 224 -31.76 -17.29 6.03
CA ILE A 224 -30.83 -17.79 5.02
C ILE A 224 -29.51 -17.02 5.20
N LYS A 225 -28.38 -17.68 4.97
CA LYS A 225 -27.04 -17.09 5.00
C LYS A 225 -26.40 -17.12 3.61
N GLN A 226 -26.58 -18.22 2.88
CA GLN A 226 -25.93 -18.49 1.60
C GLN A 226 -26.74 -19.51 0.78
N MET A 227 -26.56 -19.50 -0.53
CA MET A 227 -27.13 -20.45 -1.50
C MET A 227 -26.03 -21.00 -2.42
N GLU A 228 -26.07 -22.29 -2.73
CA GLU A 228 -25.13 -22.94 -3.66
C GLU A 228 -25.83 -23.97 -4.55
N CYS A 229 -25.18 -24.37 -5.64
CA CYS A 229 -25.59 -25.53 -6.44
C CYS A 229 -24.52 -26.62 -6.34
N SER A 230 -24.92 -27.82 -5.95
CA SER A 230 -24.01 -28.98 -5.90
C SER A 230 -24.82 -30.27 -6.00
N SER A 231 -24.27 -31.30 -6.61
CA SER A 231 -24.85 -32.65 -6.68
C SER A 231 -26.26 -32.66 -7.31
N GLY A 232 -26.53 -31.74 -8.24
CA GLY A 232 -27.86 -31.60 -8.86
C GLY A 232 -28.93 -30.98 -7.95
N HIS A 233 -28.54 -30.35 -6.84
CA HIS A 233 -29.44 -29.72 -5.88
C HIS A 233 -29.14 -28.23 -5.72
N VAL A 234 -30.19 -27.45 -5.45
CA VAL A 234 -30.05 -26.11 -4.87
C VAL A 234 -29.95 -26.28 -3.35
N LEU A 235 -28.90 -25.73 -2.76
CA LEU A 235 -28.60 -25.79 -1.34
C LEU A 235 -28.83 -24.43 -0.71
N ILE A 236 -29.45 -24.40 0.47
CA ILE A 236 -29.54 -23.20 1.30
C ILE A 236 -28.89 -23.46 2.66
N LEU A 237 -27.96 -22.59 3.04
CA LEU A 237 -27.44 -22.53 4.40
C LEU A 237 -28.28 -21.54 5.19
N THR A 238 -28.73 -21.92 6.39
CA THR A 238 -29.47 -21.06 7.30
C THR A 238 -28.76 -20.95 8.65
N ASN A 239 -29.35 -20.22 9.61
CA ASN A 239 -28.94 -20.29 11.02
C ASN A 239 -29.26 -21.62 11.70
N GLU A 240 -30.17 -22.42 11.14
CA GLU A 240 -30.65 -23.67 11.75
C GLU A 240 -30.08 -24.93 11.07
N GLY A 241 -29.63 -24.85 9.82
CA GLY A 241 -29.14 -26.02 9.09
C GLY A 241 -28.76 -25.75 7.64
N LEU A 242 -28.31 -26.81 6.96
CA LEU A 242 -28.05 -26.86 5.53
C LEU A 242 -29.09 -27.76 4.85
N TYR A 243 -29.86 -27.20 3.92
CA TYR A 243 -30.97 -27.92 3.28
C TYR A 243 -30.77 -28.04 1.78
N ALA A 244 -31.02 -29.23 1.23
CA ALA A 244 -31.00 -29.53 -0.20
C ALA A 244 -32.42 -29.57 -0.76
N ARG A 245 -32.65 -28.87 -1.86
CA ARG A 245 -33.92 -28.89 -2.59
C ARG A 245 -33.92 -30.01 -3.63
N HIS A 246 -34.93 -30.87 -3.58
CA HIS A 246 -35.17 -31.89 -4.60
C HIS A 246 -35.96 -31.33 -5.78
N GLY A 247 -35.94 -32.07 -6.90
CA GLY A 247 -36.63 -31.67 -8.13
C GLY A 247 -38.16 -31.56 -7.97
N ASP A 248 -38.75 -32.29 -7.02
CA ASP A 248 -40.16 -32.21 -6.66
C ASP A 248 -40.51 -30.98 -5.78
N GLY A 249 -39.50 -30.22 -5.38
CA GLY A 249 -39.63 -29.03 -4.53
C GLY A 249 -39.59 -29.30 -3.03
N SER A 250 -39.47 -30.55 -2.61
CA SER A 250 -39.23 -30.89 -1.21
C SER A 250 -37.81 -30.49 -0.77
N TRP A 251 -37.65 -30.26 0.53
CA TRP A 251 -36.37 -29.95 1.15
C TRP A 251 -35.97 -31.08 2.09
N VAL A 252 -34.68 -31.40 2.09
CA VAL A 252 -34.08 -32.38 3.00
C VAL A 252 -32.93 -31.72 3.75
N ASP A 253 -32.89 -31.91 5.07
CA ASP A 253 -31.75 -31.51 5.90
C ASP A 253 -30.54 -32.39 5.57
N VAL A 254 -29.47 -31.77 5.11
CA VAL A 254 -28.18 -32.39 4.81
C VAL A 254 -27.07 -31.83 5.69
N SER A 255 -27.43 -31.25 6.84
CA SER A 255 -26.48 -30.72 7.83
C SER A 255 -25.52 -31.81 8.27
N PRO A 256 -24.20 -31.60 8.10
CA PRO A 256 -23.22 -32.62 8.38
C PRO A 256 -23.20 -32.96 9.86
N LYS A 257 -23.62 -34.18 10.23
CA LYS A 257 -23.72 -34.64 11.62
C LYS A 257 -24.58 -33.73 12.52
N GLY A 258 -25.56 -33.04 11.95
CA GLY A 258 -26.39 -32.06 12.67
C GLY A 258 -25.65 -30.77 13.06
N ILE A 259 -24.47 -30.52 12.49
CA ILE A 259 -23.70 -29.29 12.68
C ILE A 259 -24.08 -28.31 11.59
N VAL A 260 -24.39 -27.07 11.97
CA VAL A 260 -24.68 -25.98 11.03
C VAL A 260 -23.36 -25.36 10.57
N PRO A 261 -23.03 -25.38 9.28
CA PRO A 261 -21.85 -24.69 8.76
C PRO A 261 -21.92 -23.16 8.93
N ASP A 262 -20.76 -22.52 8.98
CA ASP A 262 -20.62 -21.07 8.94
C ASP A 262 -20.69 -20.55 7.50
N THR A 263 -20.11 -21.28 6.54
CA THR A 263 -20.12 -20.96 5.11
C THR A 263 -19.95 -22.21 4.24
N LEU A 264 -20.26 -22.07 2.94
CA LEU A 264 -20.10 -23.09 1.92
C LEU A 264 -19.17 -22.59 0.81
N GLN A 265 -18.49 -23.52 0.14
CA GLN A 265 -17.75 -23.27 -1.10
C GLN A 265 -17.99 -24.43 -2.06
N VAL A 266 -18.03 -24.16 -3.36
CA VAL A 266 -18.23 -25.18 -4.39
C VAL A 266 -17.19 -25.02 -5.49
N TYR A 267 -16.53 -26.13 -5.85
CA TYR A 267 -15.69 -26.20 -7.04
C TYR A 267 -15.98 -27.48 -7.81
N LYS A 268 -16.30 -27.37 -9.10
CA LYS A 268 -16.64 -28.50 -9.99
C LYS A 268 -17.63 -29.49 -9.34
N ASP A 269 -18.76 -28.96 -8.84
CA ASP A 269 -19.85 -29.73 -8.22
C ASP A 269 -19.45 -30.46 -6.92
N ARG A 270 -18.32 -30.08 -6.32
CA ARG A 270 -17.88 -30.56 -5.00
C ARG A 270 -18.18 -29.52 -3.93
N LEU A 271 -19.11 -29.84 -3.04
CA LEU A 271 -19.46 -28.99 -1.90
C LEU A 271 -18.43 -29.14 -0.77
N THR A 272 -17.95 -27.99 -0.28
CA THR A 272 -17.16 -27.86 0.94
C THR A 272 -17.94 -27.03 1.95
N ALA A 273 -18.16 -27.55 3.16
CA ALA A 273 -18.76 -26.82 4.26
C ALA A 273 -17.72 -26.57 5.36
N ILE A 274 -17.77 -25.37 5.93
CA ILE A 274 -16.76 -24.89 6.87
C ILE A 274 -17.44 -24.48 8.16
N THR A 275 -16.86 -24.86 9.28
CA THR A 275 -17.22 -24.39 10.63
C THR A 275 -15.99 -23.75 11.26
N SER A 276 -16.18 -23.10 12.41
CA SER A 276 -15.06 -22.57 13.22
C SER A 276 -13.91 -23.55 13.54
N TRP A 277 -14.11 -24.87 13.40
CA TRP A 277 -13.10 -25.88 13.77
C TRP A 277 -12.96 -27.03 12.78
N GLN A 278 -13.83 -27.15 11.78
CA GLN A 278 -13.86 -28.29 10.86
C GLN A 278 -14.13 -27.87 9.43
N ILE A 279 -13.45 -28.55 8.51
CA ILE A 279 -13.69 -28.49 7.06
C ILE A 279 -14.27 -29.84 6.65
N MET A 280 -15.36 -29.81 5.88
CA MET A 280 -16.10 -31.00 5.43
C MET A 280 -16.29 -30.96 3.92
N ALA A 281 -15.82 -31.99 3.21
CA ALA A 281 -15.95 -32.10 1.75
C ALA A 281 -16.88 -33.26 1.39
N PHE A 282 -18.02 -32.93 0.81
CA PHE A 282 -19.10 -33.87 0.48
C PHE A 282 -18.81 -34.63 -0.80
N HIS A 283 -19.25 -35.88 -0.88
CA HIS A 283 -19.19 -36.65 -2.10
C HIS A 283 -20.13 -36.05 -3.16
N LYS A 284 -19.63 -35.90 -4.40
CA LYS A 284 -20.38 -35.25 -5.49
C LYS A 284 -21.73 -35.91 -5.79
N ASP A 285 -21.83 -37.22 -5.59
CA ASP A 285 -23.03 -38.01 -5.93
C ASP A 285 -23.91 -38.28 -4.70
N ASN A 286 -23.44 -37.97 -3.48
CA ASN A 286 -24.16 -38.28 -2.25
C ASN A 286 -23.78 -37.30 -1.14
N LEU A 287 -24.67 -36.34 -0.86
CA LEU A 287 -24.51 -35.36 0.22
C LEU A 287 -24.55 -35.98 1.63
N GLY A 288 -24.89 -37.27 1.78
CA GLY A 288 -24.78 -37.99 3.05
C GLY A 288 -23.37 -38.54 3.34
N ASP A 289 -22.49 -38.59 2.34
CA ASP A 289 -21.12 -39.08 2.46
C ASP A 289 -20.13 -37.91 2.37
N MET A 290 -19.22 -37.81 3.32
CA MET A 290 -18.25 -36.72 3.38
C MET A 290 -16.96 -37.12 4.08
N LYS A 291 -15.86 -36.50 3.64
CA LYS A 291 -14.61 -36.46 4.38
C LYS A 291 -14.60 -35.21 5.25
N TYR A 292 -14.01 -35.26 6.43
CA TYR A 292 -13.88 -34.08 7.28
C TYR A 292 -12.55 -34.05 8.00
N ARG A 293 -12.18 -32.85 8.45
CA ARG A 293 -10.94 -32.61 9.17
C ARG A 293 -11.12 -31.49 10.18
N GLU A 294 -10.51 -31.65 11.35
CA GLU A 294 -10.39 -30.54 12.31
C GLU A 294 -9.30 -29.58 11.87
N CYS A 295 -9.70 -28.38 11.48
CA CYS A 295 -8.83 -27.29 11.06
C CYS A 295 -9.59 -25.99 11.24
N ARG A 296 -8.97 -25.00 11.89
CA ARG A 296 -9.51 -23.64 11.88
C ARG A 296 -9.24 -23.01 10.52
N SER A 297 -10.28 -22.55 9.86
CA SER A 297 -10.23 -21.86 8.59
C SER A 297 -11.55 -21.13 8.40
N LYS A 298 -11.53 -20.00 7.69
CA LYS A 298 -12.75 -19.27 7.29
C LYS A 298 -13.10 -19.57 5.83
N LEU A 299 -12.13 -20.00 5.04
CA LEU A 299 -12.20 -20.25 3.60
C LEU A 299 -11.46 -21.55 3.28
N ALA A 300 -12.17 -22.49 2.69
CA ALA A 300 -11.65 -23.77 2.28
C ALA A 300 -12.40 -24.25 1.05
N VAL A 301 -11.66 -24.72 0.04
CA VAL A 301 -12.23 -25.20 -1.22
C VAL A 301 -11.58 -26.53 -1.56
N TYR A 302 -12.40 -27.56 -1.76
CA TYR A 302 -11.93 -28.85 -2.27
C TYR A 302 -11.61 -28.77 -3.76
N ASP A 303 -10.35 -28.99 -4.10
CA ASP A 303 -9.86 -29.03 -5.46
C ASP A 303 -9.88 -30.45 -6.00
N VAL A 304 -10.90 -30.76 -6.79
CA VAL A 304 -11.10 -32.10 -7.36
C VAL A 304 -10.03 -32.51 -8.37
N ASP A 305 -9.26 -31.57 -8.93
CA ASP A 305 -8.23 -31.89 -9.92
C ASP A 305 -6.94 -32.39 -9.26
N GLU A 306 -6.66 -31.93 -8.04
CA GLU A 306 -5.46 -32.27 -7.25
C GLU A 306 -5.75 -33.20 -6.07
N ASP A 307 -7.04 -33.42 -5.75
CA ASP A 307 -7.52 -34.19 -4.59
C ASP A 307 -7.07 -33.61 -3.23
N VAL A 308 -7.07 -32.28 -3.11
CA VAL A 308 -6.64 -31.54 -1.91
C VAL A 308 -7.64 -30.45 -1.53
N VAL A 309 -7.51 -29.91 -0.33
CA VAL A 309 -8.21 -28.70 0.09
C VAL A 309 -7.24 -27.53 0.13
N TRP A 310 -7.60 -26.45 -0.56
CA TRP A 310 -6.98 -25.14 -0.37
C TRP A 310 -7.68 -24.42 0.76
N LEU A 311 -6.93 -23.87 1.72
CA LEU A 311 -7.51 -23.19 2.88
C LEU A 311 -6.70 -21.98 3.35
N ASP A 312 -7.37 -21.06 4.04
CA ASP A 312 -6.75 -19.93 4.72
C ASP A 312 -6.28 -20.31 6.14
N ASN A 313 -4.97 -20.31 6.37
CA ASN A 313 -4.39 -20.50 7.70
C ASN A 313 -2.98 -19.90 7.73
N ASP A 314 -2.85 -18.65 8.18
CA ASP A 314 -1.62 -17.84 8.10
C ASP A 314 -1.02 -17.78 6.67
N GLY A 315 -1.90 -17.71 5.68
CA GLY A 315 -1.58 -17.81 4.25
C GLY A 315 -2.36 -18.90 3.53
N LEU A 316 -2.12 -19.07 2.23
CA LEU A 316 -2.72 -20.15 1.45
C LEU A 316 -2.01 -21.45 1.85
N ARG A 317 -2.77 -22.46 2.26
CA ARG A 317 -2.24 -23.79 2.55
C ARG A 317 -2.98 -24.86 1.78
N MET A 318 -2.28 -25.97 1.59
CA MET A 318 -2.83 -27.19 1.04
C MET A 318 -2.97 -28.21 2.17
N ALA A 319 -4.12 -28.87 2.24
CA ALA A 319 -4.38 -29.94 3.19
C ALA A 319 -4.91 -31.17 2.44
N ASP A 320 -4.41 -32.34 2.83
CA ASP A 320 -4.98 -33.61 2.43
C ASP A 320 -6.19 -33.95 3.32
N LEU A 321 -7.28 -34.40 2.70
CA LEU A 321 -8.48 -34.93 3.37
C LEU A 321 -8.58 -36.46 3.30
N SER A 322 -7.67 -37.15 2.59
CA SER A 322 -7.65 -38.62 2.46
C SER A 322 -7.20 -39.34 3.74
N VAL A 323 -6.76 -38.60 4.74
CA VAL A 323 -6.32 -39.11 6.04
C VAL A 323 -7.39 -38.80 7.09
N ASP A 324 -8.09 -39.82 7.55
CA ASP A 324 -9.14 -39.76 8.60
C ASP A 324 -8.59 -39.40 10.01
N GLU A 325 -7.34 -38.92 10.12
CA GLU A 325 -6.67 -38.62 11.39
C GLU A 325 -6.53 -37.11 11.64
N LEU A 326 -6.65 -36.75 12.92
CA LEU A 326 -6.47 -35.39 13.46
C LEU A 326 -5.12 -34.72 13.06
N ASP A 327 -4.11 -35.53 12.67
CA ASP A 327 -2.71 -35.10 12.51
C ASP A 327 -2.21 -35.07 11.04
N ALA A 328 -3.10 -35.09 10.04
CA ALA A 328 -2.69 -34.95 8.65
C ALA A 328 -1.84 -33.68 8.42
N THR A 329 -0.84 -33.73 7.55
CA THR A 329 0.09 -32.61 7.35
C THR A 329 -0.60 -31.47 6.60
N VAL A 330 -0.85 -30.32 7.26
CA VAL A 330 -1.09 -29.07 6.52
C VAL A 330 0.26 -28.66 5.93
N SER A 331 0.29 -28.25 4.67
CA SER A 331 1.52 -27.73 4.06
C SER A 331 2.03 -26.51 4.82
N GLU A 332 3.31 -26.18 4.64
CA GLU A 332 3.80 -24.83 4.92
C GLU A 332 2.99 -23.79 4.14
N PRO A 333 2.88 -22.55 4.66
CA PRO A 333 2.10 -21.51 4.01
C PRO A 333 2.76 -21.12 2.68
N ILE A 334 1.95 -21.13 1.62
CA ILE A 334 2.30 -20.61 0.29
C ILE A 334 1.98 -19.12 0.34
N VAL A 335 2.92 -18.35 0.86
CA VAL A 335 2.76 -16.90 1.05
C VAL A 335 3.70 -16.12 0.16
N PHE A 336 3.25 -14.93 -0.23
CA PHE A 336 4.14 -13.87 -0.67
C PHE A 336 4.79 -13.22 0.52
N ASP A 337 6.12 -13.09 0.47
CA ASP A 337 6.83 -12.25 1.41
C ASP A 337 6.43 -10.77 1.17
N GLY A 338 5.87 -10.15 2.20
CA GLY A 338 5.23 -8.84 2.11
C GLY A 338 4.94 -8.26 3.49
N PRO A 339 4.54 -6.99 3.58
CA PRO A 339 4.11 -6.41 4.84
C PRO A 339 2.90 -7.18 5.42
N SER A 340 2.73 -7.16 6.73
CA SER A 340 1.68 -7.93 7.38
C SER A 340 0.27 -7.40 7.09
N GLN A 341 0.16 -6.12 6.72
CA GLN A 341 -1.07 -5.44 6.32
C GLN A 341 -0.78 -4.35 5.27
N ASN A 342 -1.80 -3.59 4.86
CA ASN A 342 -1.63 -2.48 3.91
C ASN A 342 -1.82 -1.08 4.53
N GLY A 343 -2.56 -0.97 5.64
CA GLY A 343 -2.95 0.31 6.26
C GLY A 343 -1.91 0.92 7.19
N TYR A 344 -0.76 1.36 6.68
CA TYR A 344 0.23 2.10 7.46
C TYR A 344 0.08 3.63 7.29
N TYR A 345 0.61 4.38 8.24
CA TYR A 345 0.55 5.85 8.24
C TYR A 345 1.91 6.52 8.09
N SER A 346 3.00 5.83 8.43
CA SER A 346 4.34 6.38 8.26
C SER A 346 5.31 5.37 7.65
N LEU A 347 6.25 5.94 6.92
CA LEU A 347 7.28 5.26 6.17
C LEU A 347 8.65 5.87 6.51
N GLN A 348 9.63 5.01 6.73
CA GLN A 348 11.06 5.35 6.73
C GLN A 348 11.82 4.34 5.89
N VAL A 349 12.91 4.79 5.27
CA VAL A 349 13.80 3.91 4.52
C VAL A 349 15.25 4.27 4.83
N MET A 350 16.11 3.26 5.03
CA MET A 350 17.55 3.44 5.14
C MET A 350 18.26 2.27 4.46
N ASP A 351 19.17 2.55 3.53
CA ASP A 351 19.90 1.53 2.75
C ASP A 351 18.99 0.46 2.10
N GLY A 352 17.83 0.87 1.59
CA GLY A 352 16.82 -0.02 1.01
C GLY A 352 16.01 -0.84 2.03
N GLU A 353 16.28 -0.73 3.33
CA GLU A 353 15.44 -1.29 4.38
C GLU A 353 14.26 -0.38 4.67
N ILE A 354 13.05 -0.92 4.53
CA ILE A 354 11.78 -0.21 4.69
C ILE A 354 11.30 -0.44 6.11
N TYR A 355 10.81 0.61 6.77
CA TYR A 355 10.14 0.54 8.07
C TYR A 355 8.77 1.19 7.95
N LEU A 356 7.73 0.47 8.33
CA LEU A 356 6.33 0.87 8.24
C LEU A 356 5.70 0.86 9.62
N THR A 357 4.92 1.88 9.94
CA THR A 357 4.15 1.93 11.19
C THR A 357 2.70 2.29 10.94
N GLY A 358 1.81 1.50 11.53
CA GLY A 358 0.37 1.72 11.54
C GLY A 358 -0.09 2.34 12.86
N ASN A 359 -1.16 3.14 12.83
CA ASN A 359 -1.82 3.65 14.03
C ASN A 359 -3.33 3.57 13.83
N ASP A 360 -3.99 2.62 14.47
CA ASP A 360 -5.44 2.45 14.42
C ASP A 360 -6.09 2.59 15.82
N GLY A 361 -5.46 3.39 16.69
CA GLY A 361 -6.05 3.83 17.95
C GLY A 361 -5.92 2.83 19.11
N PHE A 362 -6.74 3.00 20.13
CA PHE A 362 -6.56 2.34 21.45
C PHE A 362 -6.75 0.81 21.45
N ASN A 363 -7.44 0.25 20.45
CA ASN A 363 -7.98 -1.11 20.52
C ASN A 363 -7.39 -2.11 19.53
N THR A 364 -6.55 -1.66 18.62
CA THR A 364 -5.89 -2.54 17.64
C THR A 364 -4.38 -2.48 17.90
N PRO A 365 -3.70 -3.64 17.84
CA PRO A 365 -2.26 -3.69 18.03
C PRO A 365 -1.57 -2.93 16.90
N VAL A 366 -0.58 -2.12 17.26
CA VAL A 366 0.29 -1.51 16.25
C VAL A 366 1.04 -2.59 15.52
N VAL A 367 1.06 -2.43 14.21
CA VAL A 367 1.97 -3.16 13.35
C VAL A 367 3.14 -2.22 13.03
N ALA A 368 4.34 -2.67 13.39
CA ALA A 368 5.57 -2.06 12.94
C ALA A 368 6.35 -3.13 12.17
N ASP A 369 6.43 -2.95 10.87
CA ASP A 369 7.02 -3.93 9.96
C ASP A 369 8.27 -3.36 9.35
N TYR A 370 9.26 -4.22 9.12
CA TYR A 370 10.47 -3.80 8.46
C TYR A 370 11.02 -4.87 7.54
N THR A 371 11.85 -4.47 6.60
CA THR A 371 12.59 -5.40 5.76
C THR A 371 14.03 -5.52 6.23
N LYS A 372 14.55 -6.74 6.30
CA LYS A 372 15.96 -7.03 6.60
C LYS A 372 16.43 -8.16 5.69
N ASP A 373 17.59 -7.98 5.08
CA ASP A 373 18.15 -8.94 4.10
C ASP A 373 17.15 -9.34 2.98
N GLY A 374 16.30 -8.39 2.59
CA GLY A 374 15.28 -8.59 1.54
C GLY A 374 14.04 -9.37 1.97
N LYS A 375 13.86 -9.66 3.27
CA LYS A 375 12.67 -10.32 3.84
C LYS A 375 11.87 -9.42 4.75
N TRP A 376 10.57 -9.67 4.87
CA TRP A 376 9.73 -8.95 5.84
C TRP A 376 9.81 -9.56 7.24
N HIS A 377 9.82 -8.67 8.22
CA HIS A 377 9.83 -8.96 9.64
C HIS A 377 8.78 -8.08 10.35
N TYR A 378 8.18 -8.62 11.40
CA TYR A 378 7.05 -7.99 12.09
C TYR A 378 7.43 -7.78 13.56
N LEU A 379 7.58 -6.53 14.01
CA LEU A 379 8.00 -6.24 15.40
C LEU A 379 6.99 -6.75 16.43
N SER A 380 5.71 -6.84 16.07
CA SER A 380 4.65 -7.42 16.91
C SER A 380 4.92 -8.87 17.31
N ASP A 381 5.46 -9.70 16.40
CA ASP A 381 5.69 -11.13 16.65
C ASP A 381 6.73 -11.35 17.76
N PHE A 382 7.71 -10.46 17.86
CA PHE A 382 8.75 -10.53 18.89
C PHE A 382 8.19 -10.24 20.28
N LEU A 383 7.22 -9.32 20.37
CA LEU A 383 6.57 -8.95 21.61
C LEU A 383 5.68 -10.09 22.15
N GLU A 384 5.08 -10.89 21.27
CA GLU A 384 4.28 -12.06 21.68
C GLU A 384 5.14 -13.25 22.14
N ARG A 385 6.35 -13.42 21.56
CA ARG A 385 7.25 -14.55 21.86
C ARG A 385 8.04 -14.37 23.14
N ASP A 386 8.28 -13.14 23.60
CA ASP A 386 8.95 -12.91 24.87
C ASP A 386 7.96 -13.06 26.05
N SER A 387 7.98 -14.24 26.68
CA SER A 387 7.16 -14.55 27.87
C SER A 387 7.41 -13.63 29.08
N SER A 388 8.53 -12.89 29.10
CA SER A 388 8.79 -11.87 30.11
C SER A 388 8.02 -10.57 29.83
N PHE A 389 7.68 -10.30 28.56
CA PHE A 389 6.87 -9.17 28.11
C PHE A 389 5.38 -9.40 28.38
N SER A 390 4.81 -10.54 27.95
CA SER A 390 3.39 -10.87 28.17
C SER A 390 2.97 -10.94 29.65
N LYS A 391 3.94 -11.10 30.56
CA LYS A 391 3.75 -11.05 32.03
C LYS A 391 4.11 -9.71 32.67
N LYS A 392 4.89 -8.84 32.03
CA LYS A 392 5.33 -7.54 32.58
C LYS A 392 4.52 -6.35 32.10
N THR A 393 3.82 -6.45 30.97
CA THR A 393 3.08 -5.30 30.43
C THR A 393 1.57 -5.52 30.52
N GLU A 394 0.90 -4.77 31.41
CA GLU A 394 -0.48 -4.33 31.15
C GLU A 394 -0.55 -3.43 29.87
N TYR A 395 0.61 -3.09 29.28
CA TYR A 395 0.81 -2.14 28.20
C TYR A 395 0.91 -2.84 26.84
N LYS A 396 -0.08 -2.60 25.98
CA LYS A 396 -0.09 -3.05 24.58
C LYS A 396 0.88 -2.19 23.77
N PHE A 397 1.69 -2.78 22.88
CA PHE A 397 2.39 -2.03 21.84
C PHE A 397 1.34 -1.50 20.86
N ASN A 398 0.86 -0.28 21.10
CA ASN A 398 -0.12 0.39 20.28
C ASN A 398 0.20 1.89 20.13
N CYS A 399 -0.51 2.57 19.22
CA CYS A 399 -0.29 3.98 18.87
C CYS A 399 1.17 4.35 18.57
N ALA A 400 1.86 3.59 17.71
CA ALA A 400 3.21 3.94 17.27
C ALA A 400 3.15 5.07 16.26
N TYR A 401 4.10 5.97 16.41
CA TYR A 401 4.33 7.06 15.47
C TYR A 401 5.36 6.59 14.43
N ARG A 402 6.42 7.35 14.21
CA ARG A 402 7.43 7.05 13.20
C ARG A 402 8.62 6.32 13.81
N VAL A 403 9.13 5.28 13.15
CA VAL A 403 10.40 4.65 13.56
C VAL A 403 11.52 5.69 13.44
N LEU A 404 12.35 5.78 14.48
CA LEU A 404 13.63 6.46 14.44
C LEU A 404 14.72 5.38 14.30
N ILE A 405 15.51 5.50 13.24
CA ILE A 405 16.65 4.61 13.00
C ILE A 405 17.90 5.30 13.54
N ASP A 406 18.74 4.60 14.31
CA ASP A 406 20.04 5.15 14.73
C ASP A 406 20.94 5.29 13.49
N PRO A 407 21.38 6.51 13.13
CA PRO A 407 22.18 6.74 11.93
C PRO A 407 23.57 6.07 11.99
N ARG A 408 23.98 5.57 13.16
CA ARG A 408 25.26 4.88 13.37
C ARG A 408 25.12 3.36 13.28
N ASP A 409 23.93 2.82 13.51
CA ASP A 409 23.66 1.38 13.52
C ASP A 409 22.19 1.11 13.19
N LYS A 410 21.91 0.62 11.98
CA LYS A 410 20.54 0.33 11.52
C LYS A 410 19.82 -0.77 12.31
N GLU A 411 20.56 -1.60 13.04
CA GLU A 411 19.97 -2.61 13.92
C GLU A 411 19.51 -2.03 15.25
N HIS A 412 19.78 -0.74 15.50
CA HIS A 412 19.35 0.00 16.67
C HIS A 412 18.26 1.02 16.29
N ILE A 413 17.04 0.80 16.77
CA ILE A 413 15.89 1.65 16.42
C ILE A 413 15.07 2.02 17.64
N TYR A 414 14.34 3.11 17.53
CA TYR A 414 13.39 3.58 18.52
C TYR A 414 11.99 3.74 17.92
N VAL A 415 10.96 3.37 18.67
CA VAL A 415 9.56 3.52 18.27
C VAL A 415 8.82 4.32 19.35
N PRO A 416 8.50 5.60 19.09
CA PRO A 416 7.64 6.41 19.95
C PRO A 416 6.21 5.86 19.97
N THR A 417 5.62 5.75 21.16
CA THR A 417 4.25 5.25 21.36
C THR A 417 3.53 6.00 22.48
N TRP A 418 2.24 5.72 22.68
CA TRP A 418 1.50 6.23 23.84
C TRP A 418 1.99 5.68 25.19
N TRP A 419 2.80 4.63 25.19
CA TRP A 419 3.29 3.94 26.38
C TRP A 419 4.78 4.14 26.64
N GLY A 420 5.42 5.01 25.88
CA GLY A 420 6.83 5.34 26.03
C GLY A 420 7.60 5.24 24.72
N LEU A 421 8.91 5.46 24.82
CA LEU A 421 9.85 5.25 23.72
C LEU A 421 10.39 3.81 23.80
N HIS A 422 10.04 2.97 22.83
CA HIS A 422 10.51 1.59 22.77
C HIS A 422 11.86 1.55 22.05
N GLU A 423 12.88 0.97 22.67
CA GLU A 423 14.24 0.82 22.15
C GLU A 423 14.46 -0.64 21.74
N PHE A 424 14.77 -0.86 20.46
CA PHE A 424 15.05 -2.18 19.92
C PHE A 424 16.50 -2.25 19.44
N TYR A 425 17.13 -3.38 19.69
CA TYR A 425 18.46 -3.70 19.16
C TYR A 425 18.46 -5.12 18.61
N LYS A 426 18.88 -5.31 17.36
CA LYS A 426 18.91 -6.63 16.69
C LYS A 426 17.60 -7.39 16.85
N ASP A 427 16.52 -6.71 16.51
CA ASP A 427 15.17 -7.28 16.47
C ASP A 427 14.65 -7.72 17.87
N SER A 428 15.29 -7.22 18.94
CA SER A 428 14.91 -7.48 20.33
C SER A 428 14.57 -6.18 21.04
N LEU A 429 13.41 -6.13 21.72
CA LEU A 429 13.08 -5.02 22.60
C LEU A 429 14.03 -5.01 23.80
N ILE A 430 14.85 -3.97 23.93
CA ILE A 430 15.84 -3.84 25.00
C ILE A 430 15.26 -3.03 26.17
N ARG A 431 14.46 -2.00 25.88
CA ARG A 431 13.93 -1.08 26.89
C ARG A 431 12.68 -0.35 26.42
N ILE A 432 11.87 0.09 27.38
CA ILE A 432 10.83 1.09 27.18
C ILE A 432 11.14 2.26 28.11
N TYR A 433 11.36 3.45 27.57
CA TYR A 433 11.50 4.66 28.38
C TYR A 433 10.11 5.21 28.69
N ASP A 434 9.74 5.13 29.96
CA ASP A 434 8.50 5.64 30.52
C ASP A 434 8.79 6.46 31.79
N LYS A 435 7.75 6.98 32.46
CA LYS A 435 7.92 7.78 33.69
C LYS A 435 8.62 7.06 34.86
N SER A 436 8.80 5.74 34.81
CA SER A 436 9.42 4.95 35.89
C SER A 436 10.94 4.89 35.80
N ASN A 437 11.50 5.11 34.60
CA ASN A 437 12.94 5.03 34.33
C ASN A 437 13.47 6.23 33.52
N SER A 438 12.64 7.23 33.28
CA SER A 438 13.00 8.49 32.63
C SER A 438 12.40 9.67 33.38
N THR A 439 12.72 10.88 32.94
CA THR A 439 12.09 12.13 33.43
C THR A 439 10.81 12.48 32.67
N PHE A 440 10.33 11.59 31.78
CA PHE A 440 9.03 11.77 31.12
C PHE A 440 7.90 11.77 32.14
N ASN A 441 6.85 12.50 31.77
CA ASN A 441 5.67 12.68 32.58
C ASN A 441 4.52 11.77 32.08
N GLY A 442 3.70 11.30 33.03
CA GLY A 442 2.45 10.62 32.71
C GLY A 442 1.39 11.58 32.15
N SER A 443 0.47 11.06 31.35
CA SER A 443 -0.65 11.80 30.78
C SER A 443 -1.58 12.31 31.89
N SER A 444 -2.07 13.53 31.71
CA SER A 444 -3.06 14.15 32.61
C SER A 444 -4.38 13.36 32.69
N SER A 445 -4.75 12.60 31.66
CA SER A 445 -5.99 11.80 31.62
C SER A 445 -5.86 10.42 32.23
N ASP A 446 -4.66 9.84 32.17
CA ASP A 446 -4.32 8.56 32.78
C ASP A 446 -2.81 8.59 33.07
N PRO A 447 -2.41 8.75 34.35
CA PRO A 447 -1.01 8.80 34.72
C PRO A 447 -0.22 7.54 34.35
N LYS A 448 -0.86 6.40 34.03
CA LYS A 448 -0.16 5.19 33.54
C LYS A 448 0.37 5.34 32.12
N ILE A 449 -0.21 6.23 31.31
CA ILE A 449 0.17 6.48 29.93
C ILE A 449 1.35 7.46 29.89
N THR A 450 2.48 7.10 29.28
CA THR A 450 3.61 8.02 29.01
C THR A 450 3.68 8.26 27.51
N LYS A 451 3.06 9.33 27.02
CA LYS A 451 2.99 9.58 25.57
C LYS A 451 4.31 10.10 25.05
N VAL A 452 4.98 9.32 24.20
CA VAL A 452 6.13 9.78 23.42
C VAL A 452 5.72 9.77 21.95
N GLU A 453 5.72 10.94 21.31
CA GLU A 453 5.11 11.08 19.97
C GLU A 453 6.13 11.27 18.85
N CYS A 454 7.35 11.69 19.19
CA CYS A 454 8.43 11.85 18.25
C CYS A 454 9.78 11.66 18.95
N ALA A 455 10.78 11.23 18.20
CA ALA A 455 12.18 11.16 18.63
C ALA A 455 13.09 11.46 17.44
N TRP A 456 14.26 12.05 17.70
CA TRP A 456 15.24 12.38 16.67
C TRP A 456 16.66 12.45 17.24
N TYR A 457 17.65 12.42 16.34
CA TYR A 457 19.04 12.71 16.65
C TYR A 457 19.43 14.10 16.17
N ASP A 458 20.28 14.80 16.91
CA ASP A 458 21.01 15.96 16.38
C ASP A 458 22.27 15.52 15.60
N ASP A 459 23.03 16.51 15.11
CA ASP A 459 24.23 16.29 14.30
C ASP A 459 25.39 15.65 15.08
N ASP A 460 25.33 15.70 16.42
CA ASP A 460 26.31 15.10 17.34
C ASP A 460 25.79 13.78 17.95
N TYR A 461 24.67 13.25 17.44
CA TYR A 461 24.01 12.01 17.86
C TYR A 461 23.46 12.01 19.30
N ASN A 462 23.12 13.18 19.85
CA ASN A 462 22.29 13.28 21.05
C ASN A 462 20.86 12.88 20.70
N LEU A 463 20.24 12.01 21.52
CA LEU A 463 18.89 11.52 21.30
C LEU A 463 17.88 12.42 22.00
N TYR A 464 16.89 12.89 21.25
CA TYR A 464 15.78 13.71 21.72
C TYR A 464 14.46 12.98 21.60
N ALA A 465 13.50 13.36 22.44
CA ALA A 465 12.13 12.88 22.37
C ALA A 465 11.11 13.93 22.79
N THR A 466 9.89 13.82 22.28
CA THR A 466 8.76 14.64 22.72
C THR A 466 7.85 13.90 23.68
N ASN A 467 7.46 14.53 24.79
CA ASN A 467 6.45 14.02 25.73
C ASN A 467 5.33 15.07 25.92
N PRO A 468 4.44 15.23 24.92
CA PRO A 468 3.42 16.27 24.92
C PRO A 468 2.30 15.97 25.93
N LYS A 469 1.48 16.99 26.23
CA LYS A 469 0.33 16.89 27.16
C LYS A 469 0.70 16.40 28.58
N SER A 470 1.98 16.48 28.93
CA SER A 470 2.50 16.32 30.27
C SER A 470 2.24 17.57 31.12
N ILE A 471 2.40 17.44 32.43
CA ILE A 471 2.38 18.57 33.37
C ILE A 471 3.64 19.46 33.19
N GLY A 472 4.67 18.95 32.49
CA GLY A 472 5.96 19.61 32.24
C GLY A 472 6.16 20.12 30.81
N HIS A 473 7.42 20.26 30.42
CA HIS A 473 7.87 20.69 29.10
C HIS A 473 7.83 19.56 28.08
N MET A 474 7.86 19.95 26.80
CA MET A 474 7.58 19.07 25.67
C MET A 474 8.81 18.27 25.20
N VAL A 475 10.01 18.84 25.28
CA VAL A 475 11.23 18.30 24.66
C VAL A 475 12.20 17.82 25.74
N TYR A 476 12.78 16.64 25.51
CA TYR A 476 13.74 16.00 26.38
C TYR A 476 14.95 15.52 25.57
N VAL A 477 16.10 15.45 26.21
CA VAL A 477 17.36 14.96 25.64
C VAL A 477 17.98 13.89 26.53
N MET A 478 18.58 12.86 25.96
CA MET A 478 19.27 11.81 26.71
C MET A 478 20.79 12.09 26.76
N ASP A 479 21.37 12.02 27.96
CA ASP A 479 22.82 12.13 28.13
C ASP A 479 23.56 10.80 27.88
N ASN A 480 24.89 10.87 27.85
CA ASN A 480 25.76 9.70 27.66
C ASN A 480 25.67 8.65 28.77
N ALA A 481 25.10 8.99 29.94
CA ALA A 481 24.83 8.05 31.02
C ALA A 481 23.45 7.36 30.88
N GLY A 482 22.67 7.73 29.85
CA GLY A 482 21.32 7.23 29.61
C GLY A 482 20.25 7.92 30.44
N THR A 483 20.56 9.09 31.03
CA THR A 483 19.61 9.89 31.81
C THR A 483 18.93 10.92 30.91
N TRP A 484 17.60 11.01 31.02
CA TRP A 484 16.81 11.99 30.28
C TRP A 484 16.73 13.32 31.04
N HIS A 485 16.96 14.43 30.33
CA HIS A 485 16.88 15.80 30.83
C HIS A 485 15.77 16.56 30.11
N GLU A 486 14.97 17.30 30.87
CA GLU A 486 13.88 18.13 30.37
C GLU A 486 14.43 19.49 29.91
N LEU A 487 14.01 19.96 28.72
CA LEU A 487 14.32 21.31 28.22
C LEU A 487 13.16 22.28 28.47
N LYS A 488 13.44 23.39 29.15
CA LYS A 488 12.44 24.28 29.73
C LYS A 488 11.94 25.36 28.77
N HIS A 489 11.39 24.92 27.65
CA HIS A 489 10.81 25.82 26.63
C HIS A 489 9.40 26.28 27.01
N GLU A 490 9.27 27.40 27.71
CA GLU A 490 7.99 27.97 28.17
C GLU A 490 6.93 28.12 27.05
N LYS A 491 7.35 28.48 25.83
CA LYS A 491 6.43 28.64 24.69
C LYS A 491 5.83 27.32 24.19
N PHE A 492 6.46 26.19 24.51
CA PHE A 492 6.00 24.84 24.12
C PHE A 492 5.16 24.17 25.20
N LEU A 493 4.89 24.84 26.32
CA LEU A 493 4.03 24.30 27.37
C LEU A 493 2.61 24.06 26.85
N LYS A 494 2.01 22.96 27.33
CA LYS A 494 0.63 22.54 27.01
C LYS A 494 0.38 22.29 25.53
N GLN A 495 1.43 22.09 24.73
CA GLN A 495 1.26 21.58 23.38
C GLN A 495 0.62 20.19 23.45
N PRO A 496 -0.47 19.98 22.71
CA PRO A 496 -1.37 18.87 22.97
C PRO A 496 -0.96 17.57 22.26
N SER A 497 -0.07 17.66 21.27
CA SER A 497 0.64 16.60 20.58
C SER A 497 1.98 17.16 20.07
N ALA A 498 2.89 16.32 19.60
CA ALA A 498 4.20 16.69 19.07
C ALA A 498 4.76 15.54 18.21
N HIS A 499 4.07 15.25 17.11
CA HIS A 499 4.15 13.96 16.40
C HIS A 499 5.07 13.95 15.17
N PHE A 500 5.63 15.10 14.79
CA PHE A 500 6.54 15.24 13.64
C PHE A 500 7.72 16.13 14.01
N HIS A 501 8.90 15.80 13.47
CA HIS A 501 10.11 16.58 13.58
C HIS A 501 10.84 16.67 12.23
N LEU A 502 11.45 17.83 11.98
CA LEU A 502 12.46 18.06 10.95
C LEU A 502 13.59 18.91 11.56
N ARG A 503 14.84 18.49 11.36
CA ARG A 503 16.02 19.33 11.59
C ARG A 503 16.54 19.85 10.26
N THR A 504 16.71 21.16 10.17
CA THR A 504 17.30 21.81 8.99
C THR A 504 18.83 21.68 8.99
N LYS A 505 19.45 21.79 7.82
CA LYS A 505 20.92 21.88 7.66
C LYS A 505 21.55 23.01 8.49
N SER A 506 20.76 24.03 8.80
CA SER A 506 21.20 25.19 9.58
C SER A 506 21.17 24.99 11.10
N GLY A 507 20.71 23.81 11.57
CA GLY A 507 20.58 23.45 12.98
C GLY A 507 19.30 23.92 13.67
N ILE A 508 18.27 24.28 12.89
CA ILE A 508 16.95 24.69 13.40
C ILE A 508 16.00 23.51 13.33
N ASP A 509 15.31 23.23 14.43
CA ASP A 509 14.35 22.16 14.57
C ASP A 509 12.91 22.69 14.43
N PHE A 510 12.10 21.96 13.67
CA PHE A 510 10.67 22.18 13.50
C PHE A 510 9.92 21.00 14.10
N ILE A 511 8.96 21.29 14.97
CA ILE A 511 8.11 20.30 15.63
C ILE A 511 6.65 20.67 15.35
N ILE A 512 5.87 19.73 14.82
CA ILE A 512 4.43 19.94 14.61
C ILE A 512 3.67 19.44 15.83
N ALA A 513 2.93 20.36 16.43
CA ALA A 513 2.00 20.11 17.52
C ALA A 513 0.56 20.37 17.04
N GLU A 514 -0.35 19.45 17.34
CA GLU A 514 -1.73 19.50 16.84
C GLU A 514 -2.76 19.01 17.86
N TYR A 515 -3.76 19.84 18.18
CA TYR A 515 -5.04 19.42 18.75
C TYR A 515 -6.02 20.59 18.67
N LYS A 516 -7.06 20.47 17.84
CA LYS A 516 -8.06 21.50 17.53
C LYS A 516 -7.53 22.73 16.77
N GLN A 517 -6.26 23.12 16.97
CA GLN A 517 -5.54 24.08 16.13
C GLN A 517 -4.10 23.57 15.91
N PRO A 518 -3.52 23.78 14.71
CA PRO A 518 -2.16 23.38 14.43
C PRO A 518 -1.18 24.41 14.99
N ALA A 519 -0.03 23.94 15.45
CA ALA A 519 1.07 24.76 15.95
C ALA A 519 2.39 24.25 15.39
N LEU A 520 3.11 25.12 14.68
CA LEU A 520 4.47 24.90 14.26
C LEU A 520 5.41 25.48 15.33
N CYS A 521 6.06 24.60 16.06
CA CYS A 521 7.06 24.93 17.08
C CYS A 521 8.44 24.94 16.42
N ILE A 522 9.20 26.02 16.58
CA ILE A 522 10.52 26.21 15.97
C ILE A 522 11.53 26.47 17.07
N LEU A 523 12.62 25.71 17.07
CA LEU A 523 13.64 25.67 18.11
C LEU A 523 15.03 25.80 17.48
N ASP A 524 15.88 26.60 18.09
CA ASP A 524 17.31 26.71 17.77
C ASP A 524 18.08 26.50 19.07
N MET A 525 18.65 25.30 19.20
CA MET A 525 19.31 24.82 20.42
C MET A 525 20.79 25.22 20.54
N LYS A 526 21.30 26.09 19.65
CA LYS A 526 22.67 26.65 19.68
C LYS A 526 23.83 25.65 19.83
N LYS A 527 23.59 24.35 19.61
CA LYS A 527 24.53 23.24 19.89
C LYS A 527 24.89 23.10 21.37
N THR A 528 23.96 23.46 22.26
CA THR A 528 24.07 23.36 23.72
C THR A 528 22.99 22.39 24.24
N PRO A 529 23.07 21.09 23.93
CA PRO A 529 21.98 20.12 24.11
C PRO A 529 21.40 20.03 25.53
N PHE A 530 22.21 20.36 26.56
CA PHE A 530 21.84 20.27 27.97
C PHE A 530 21.74 21.64 28.68
N ASP A 531 21.84 22.75 27.94
CA ASP A 531 21.69 24.12 28.45
C ASP A 531 20.67 24.86 27.60
N ASP A 532 19.47 25.03 28.14
CA ASP A 532 18.34 25.67 27.46
C ASP A 532 18.32 27.20 27.64
N SER A 533 19.33 27.78 28.30
CA SER A 533 19.33 29.20 28.65
C SER A 533 19.58 30.14 27.46
N ASP A 534 20.19 29.64 26.38
CA ASP A 534 20.46 30.38 25.14
C ASP A 534 19.56 29.97 23.97
N ASP A 535 18.69 28.98 24.17
CA ASP A 535 17.75 28.48 23.18
C ASP A 535 16.78 29.57 22.69
N LYS A 536 16.53 29.58 21.39
CA LYS A 536 15.49 30.43 20.78
C LYS A 536 14.29 29.59 20.40
N THR A 537 13.10 30.07 20.77
CA THR A 537 11.83 29.38 20.49
C THR A 537 10.79 30.29 19.83
N LYS A 538 10.01 29.74 18.91
CA LYS A 538 8.84 30.36 18.28
C LYS A 538 7.71 29.33 18.15
N VAL A 539 6.47 29.78 18.31
CA VAL A 539 5.27 28.98 17.99
C VAL A 539 4.39 29.78 17.05
N MET A 540 3.91 29.13 15.99
CA MET A 540 3.10 29.77 14.95
C MET A 540 1.92 28.89 14.56
N SER A 541 0.76 29.50 14.37
CA SER A 541 -0.47 28.86 13.88
C SER A 541 -1.15 29.65 12.76
N SER A 542 -0.57 30.79 12.39
CA SER A 542 -1.06 31.71 11.36
C SER A 542 0.13 32.39 10.71
N PHE A 543 0.03 32.63 9.41
CA PHE A 543 1.13 33.03 8.55
C PHE A 543 0.71 34.21 7.67
N SER A 544 1.42 35.33 7.77
CA SER A 544 1.13 36.50 6.94
C SER A 544 2.01 36.50 5.69
N TYR A 545 1.39 36.68 4.52
CA TYR A 545 2.09 36.78 3.23
C TYR A 545 1.63 38.02 2.47
N SER A 546 2.44 38.51 1.54
CA SER A 546 2.05 39.63 0.68
C SER A 546 1.56 39.13 -0.66
N GLU A 547 0.43 39.67 -1.10
CA GLU A 547 -0.23 39.36 -2.36
C GLU A 547 -0.66 40.68 -3.03
N ASP A 548 -0.15 40.97 -4.23
CA ASP A 548 -0.41 42.22 -4.97
C ASP A 548 -0.24 43.52 -4.14
N GLY A 549 0.70 43.52 -3.19
CA GLY A 549 0.96 44.66 -2.30
C GLY A 549 0.03 44.76 -1.08
N MET A 550 -0.91 43.83 -0.92
CA MET A 550 -1.73 43.67 0.29
C MET A 550 -1.13 42.58 1.18
N VAL A 551 -1.44 42.62 2.48
CA VAL A 551 -1.06 41.58 3.45
C VAL A 551 -2.25 40.68 3.68
N GLU A 552 -2.08 39.41 3.37
CA GLU A 552 -3.06 38.35 3.58
C GLU A 552 -2.65 37.48 4.77
N THR A 553 -3.63 36.86 5.43
CA THR A 553 -3.41 35.93 6.53
C THR A 553 -3.83 34.53 6.13
N PHE A 554 -2.89 33.59 6.20
CA PHE A 554 -3.10 32.17 5.96
C PHE A 554 -3.13 31.42 7.28
N GLN A 555 -4.26 30.76 7.58
CA GLN A 555 -4.45 30.02 8.82
C GLN A 555 -4.98 28.61 8.48
N PRO A 556 -4.09 27.62 8.35
CA PRO A 556 -4.50 26.24 8.09
C PRO A 556 -5.19 25.63 9.33
N VAL A 557 -6.02 24.62 9.10
CA VAL A 557 -6.59 23.79 10.16
C VAL A 557 -5.65 22.66 10.54
N TYR A 558 -4.84 22.17 9.58
CA TYR A 558 -3.85 21.12 9.79
C TYR A 558 -2.51 21.49 9.14
N ILE A 559 -1.42 21.22 9.85
CA ILE A 559 -0.07 21.19 9.30
C ILE A 559 0.39 19.74 9.44
N PHE A 560 0.67 19.09 8.33
CA PHE A 560 0.93 17.64 8.33
C PHE A 560 2.43 17.30 8.33
N SER A 561 3.24 18.10 7.65
CA SER A 561 4.69 17.92 7.58
C SER A 561 5.39 19.21 7.16
N VAL A 562 6.70 19.23 7.35
CA VAL A 562 7.59 20.25 6.78
C VAL A 562 8.78 19.57 6.11
N GLU A 563 9.36 20.23 5.11
CA GLU A 563 10.52 19.74 4.37
C GLU A 563 11.44 20.92 3.98
N GLU A 564 12.75 20.78 4.16
CA GLU A 564 13.73 21.79 3.72
C GLU A 564 14.17 21.49 2.29
N ASP A 565 14.10 22.50 1.41
CA ASP A 565 14.54 22.36 0.03
C ASP A 565 16.03 22.66 -0.15
N LEU A 566 16.56 22.44 -1.36
CA LEU A 566 18.00 22.60 -1.61
C LEU A 566 18.51 24.04 -1.44
N LYS A 567 17.61 25.04 -1.36
CA LYS A 567 17.93 26.45 -1.11
C LYS A 567 17.80 26.85 0.35
N GLY A 568 17.37 25.93 1.23
CA GLY A 568 17.08 26.20 2.64
C GLY A 568 15.73 26.86 2.88
N ASP A 569 14.84 26.89 1.87
CA ASP A 569 13.45 27.32 2.06
C ASP A 569 12.65 26.14 2.65
N ILE A 570 11.71 26.42 3.56
CA ILE A 570 10.91 25.40 4.24
C ILE A 570 9.54 25.30 3.58
N TRP A 571 9.23 24.13 3.05
CA TRP A 571 7.94 23.78 2.48
C TRP A 571 7.06 23.18 3.58
N ILE A 572 5.91 23.80 3.82
CA ILE A 572 4.97 23.43 4.86
C ILE A 572 3.73 22.82 4.19
N ALA A 573 3.45 21.56 4.52
CA ALA A 573 2.30 20.80 4.03
C ALA A 573 1.06 21.06 4.89
N THR A 574 -0.03 21.53 4.28
CA THR A 574 -1.26 21.91 5.01
C THR A 574 -2.54 21.34 4.41
N ASP A 575 -3.68 21.56 5.06
CA ASP A 575 -5.01 21.22 4.54
C ASP A 575 -5.49 22.09 3.37
N GLN A 576 -4.73 23.13 2.98
CA GLN A 576 -5.09 24.12 1.96
C GLN A 576 -3.93 24.36 0.97
N GLY A 577 -3.23 23.28 0.60
CA GLY A 577 -2.03 23.32 -0.24
C GLY A 577 -0.73 23.64 0.52
N PRO A 578 0.41 23.75 -0.18
CA PRO A 578 1.69 24.07 0.43
C PRO A 578 1.85 25.58 0.73
N LEU A 579 2.62 25.89 1.77
CA LEU A 579 3.12 27.22 2.10
C LEU A 579 4.66 27.16 2.15
N VAL A 580 5.34 28.18 1.63
CA VAL A 580 6.81 28.24 1.65
C VAL A 580 7.27 29.34 2.59
N MET A 581 8.09 28.99 3.57
CA MET A 581 8.75 29.91 4.48
C MET A 581 10.19 30.14 4.01
N LYS A 582 10.56 31.41 3.86
CA LYS A 582 11.92 31.84 3.54
C LYS A 582 12.59 32.50 4.73
N ASN A 583 13.91 32.55 4.69
CA ASN A 583 14.74 33.15 5.74
C ASN A 583 14.45 32.54 7.13
N VAL A 584 14.66 31.22 7.24
CA VAL A 584 14.34 30.43 8.43
C VAL A 584 14.93 31.01 9.71
N ARG A 585 16.21 31.39 9.70
CA ARG A 585 16.89 32.01 10.85
C ARG A 585 16.26 33.33 11.28
N GLY A 586 15.65 34.06 10.34
CA GLY A 586 14.95 35.32 10.60
C GLY A 586 13.71 35.18 11.47
N VAL A 587 13.18 33.97 11.66
CA VAL A 587 11.92 33.72 12.38
C VAL A 587 11.90 34.18 13.83
N PHE A 588 13.06 34.13 14.48
CA PHE A 588 13.23 34.57 15.85
C PHE A 588 13.26 36.10 15.99
N ASP A 589 13.52 36.80 14.88
CA ASP A 589 13.57 38.26 14.80
C ASP A 589 12.35 38.86 14.06
N GLY A 590 11.44 38.05 13.52
CA GLY A 590 10.31 38.52 12.70
C GLY A 590 10.72 38.94 11.27
N LYS A 591 11.77 38.35 10.71
CA LYS A 591 12.32 38.65 9.37
C LYS A 591 12.05 37.57 8.33
N GLU A 592 11.33 36.53 8.71
CA GLU A 592 10.85 35.48 7.83
C GLU A 592 9.81 36.03 6.84
N THR A 593 9.67 35.38 5.68
CA THR A 593 8.60 35.70 4.71
C THR A 593 7.91 34.45 4.23
N TYR A 594 6.61 34.53 3.95
CA TYR A 594 5.81 33.42 3.48
C TYR A 594 5.34 33.64 2.03
N ILE A 595 5.27 32.55 1.28
CA ILE A 595 4.77 32.53 -0.11
C ILE A 595 3.82 31.35 -0.27
N ARG A 596 2.65 31.58 -0.88
CA ARG A 596 1.82 30.50 -1.41
C ARG A 596 2.19 30.28 -2.87
N PRO A 597 2.72 29.10 -3.24
CA PRO A 597 3.04 28.81 -4.64
C PRO A 597 1.79 28.91 -5.52
N LYS A 598 1.97 29.39 -6.75
CA LYS A 598 0.88 29.59 -7.72
C LYS A 598 1.19 28.91 -9.03
N ILE A 599 0.20 28.24 -9.61
CA ILE A 599 0.29 27.66 -10.95
C ILE A 599 -0.47 28.56 -11.91
N THR A 600 0.15 28.88 -13.05
CA THR A 600 -0.52 29.60 -14.13
C THR A 600 -1.61 28.74 -14.75
N ARG A 601 -2.79 29.32 -14.99
CA ARG A 601 -3.85 28.62 -15.73
C ARG A 601 -3.41 28.39 -17.17
N GLU A 602 -3.72 27.22 -17.72
CA GLU A 602 -3.57 26.91 -19.15
C GLU A 602 -4.75 27.48 -19.96
N ASP A 603 -5.23 28.66 -19.60
CA ASP A 603 -6.21 29.44 -20.35
C ASP A 603 -5.57 30.79 -20.76
N ASP A 604 -6.12 31.44 -21.80
CA ASP A 604 -5.62 32.75 -22.27
C ASP A 604 -5.84 33.89 -21.24
N SER A 605 -6.31 33.57 -20.03
CA SER A 605 -6.73 34.53 -19.01
C SER A 605 -5.57 35.21 -18.26
N ARG A 606 -4.38 34.61 -18.30
CA ARG A 606 -3.18 34.99 -17.52
C ARG A 606 -3.37 34.96 -16.00
N TYR A 607 -4.46 34.40 -15.49
CA TYR A 607 -4.67 34.20 -14.06
C TYR A 607 -3.83 33.01 -13.55
N ALA A 608 -3.55 33.02 -12.25
CA ALA A 608 -2.85 31.93 -11.57
C ALA A 608 -3.63 31.53 -10.32
N ASP A 609 -3.71 30.23 -10.06
CA ASP A 609 -4.36 29.67 -8.88
C ASP A 609 -3.30 29.20 -7.89
N TYR A 610 -3.63 29.22 -6.60
CA TYR A 610 -2.74 28.63 -5.59
C TYR A 610 -2.58 27.13 -5.85
N LEU A 611 -1.34 26.66 -5.79
CA LEU A 611 -1.00 25.25 -5.94
C LEU A 611 -1.81 24.42 -4.94
N LEU A 612 -2.64 23.50 -5.43
CA LEU A 612 -3.36 22.53 -4.60
C LEU A 612 -4.22 23.18 -3.49
N ALA A 613 -4.82 24.32 -3.77
CA ALA A 613 -5.50 25.17 -2.78
C ALA A 613 -6.63 24.47 -2.00
N SER A 614 -7.29 23.48 -2.62
CA SER A 614 -8.38 22.69 -2.06
C SER A 614 -7.94 21.31 -1.56
N ASP A 615 -6.65 20.98 -1.68
CA ASP A 615 -6.12 19.67 -1.36
C ASP A 615 -5.43 19.68 0.00
N LYS A 616 -5.67 18.60 0.74
CA LYS A 616 -4.91 18.33 1.95
C LYS A 616 -3.60 17.65 1.57
N VAL A 617 -2.52 18.37 1.75
CA VAL A 617 -1.15 17.91 1.48
C VAL A 617 -0.61 17.23 2.73
N ARG A 618 -0.39 15.92 2.69
CA ARG A 618 0.15 15.17 3.83
C ARG A 618 1.66 15.29 3.95
N LYS A 619 2.35 15.08 2.84
CA LYS A 619 3.82 14.97 2.82
C LYS A 619 4.39 15.66 1.59
N ILE A 620 5.49 16.38 1.81
CA ILE A 620 6.34 16.93 0.75
C ILE A 620 7.72 16.30 0.88
N GLN A 621 8.32 15.91 -0.24
CA GLN A 621 9.70 15.45 -0.35
C GLN A 621 10.40 16.20 -1.48
N VAL A 622 11.68 16.51 -1.30
CA VAL A 622 12.48 17.23 -2.29
C VAL A 622 13.42 16.27 -2.98
N ASP A 623 13.37 16.23 -4.31
CA ASP A 623 14.31 15.40 -5.09
C ASP A 623 15.61 16.14 -5.42
N GLY A 624 16.59 15.41 -5.95
CA GLY A 624 17.90 15.96 -6.31
C GLY A 624 17.89 17.06 -7.38
N LYS A 625 16.78 17.29 -8.09
CA LYS A 625 16.58 18.43 -9.01
C LYS A 625 15.85 19.61 -8.34
N ASN A 626 15.75 19.58 -7.01
CA ASN A 626 14.99 20.49 -6.16
C ASN A 626 13.48 20.55 -6.48
N ARG A 627 12.94 19.56 -7.20
CA ARG A 627 11.50 19.45 -7.48
C ARG A 627 10.79 18.89 -6.25
N LYS A 628 9.48 19.13 -6.17
CA LYS A 628 8.70 18.74 -5.00
C LYS A 628 7.76 17.60 -5.37
N TRP A 629 7.92 16.49 -4.66
CA TRP A 629 6.96 15.40 -4.62
C TRP A 629 5.94 15.71 -3.52
N ILE A 630 4.67 15.71 -3.86
CA ILE A 630 3.58 16.15 -2.96
C ILE A 630 2.53 15.04 -2.88
N ALA A 631 2.40 14.43 -1.71
CA ALA A 631 1.38 13.44 -1.36
C ALA A 631 0.11 14.13 -0.84
N THR A 632 -1.06 13.68 -1.31
CA THR A 632 -2.36 14.27 -0.94
C THR A 632 -3.31 13.22 -0.33
N GLU A 633 -4.28 13.65 0.48
CA GLU A 633 -5.28 12.73 1.08
C GLU A 633 -6.28 12.13 0.08
N GLY A 634 -6.30 12.54 -1.20
CA GLY A 634 -7.33 12.03 -2.11
C GLY A 634 -7.18 12.35 -3.60
N ASN A 635 -6.17 13.13 -3.99
CA ASN A 635 -5.93 13.50 -5.40
C ASN A 635 -4.59 12.96 -5.93
N GLY A 636 -4.06 11.92 -5.28
CA GLY A 636 -2.89 11.19 -5.72
C GLY A 636 -1.57 11.88 -5.35
N LEU A 637 -0.58 11.69 -6.23
CA LEU A 637 0.80 12.14 -6.05
C LEU A 637 1.18 13.15 -7.15
N PHE A 638 1.66 14.31 -6.75
CA PHE A 638 2.12 15.34 -7.66
C PHE A 638 3.64 15.44 -7.67
N LEU A 639 4.21 15.69 -8.85
CA LEU A 639 5.56 16.20 -9.01
C LEU A 639 5.45 17.62 -9.55
N VAL A 640 5.99 18.60 -8.84
CA VAL A 640 5.96 20.02 -9.23
C VAL A 640 7.37 20.58 -9.41
N SER A 641 7.49 21.66 -10.17
CA SER A 641 8.76 22.36 -10.39
C SER A 641 9.42 22.82 -9.08
N ALA A 642 10.70 23.18 -9.15
CA ALA A 642 11.43 23.61 -7.96
C ALA A 642 10.82 24.85 -7.26
N ASN A 643 10.13 25.72 -7.99
CA ASN A 643 9.45 26.87 -7.39
C ASN A 643 7.96 26.60 -7.09
N GLY A 644 7.44 25.42 -7.44
CA GLY A 644 6.01 25.08 -7.32
C GLY A 644 5.11 25.84 -8.29
N ASP A 645 5.66 26.41 -9.35
CA ASP A 645 4.95 27.21 -10.35
C ASP A 645 4.37 26.39 -11.52
N LYS A 646 4.71 25.10 -11.59
CA LYS A 646 4.23 24.16 -12.62
C LYS A 646 4.02 22.77 -12.04
N ILE A 647 2.90 22.13 -12.38
CA ILE A 647 2.71 20.70 -12.20
C ILE A 647 3.41 19.99 -13.36
N LEU A 648 4.38 19.13 -13.04
CA LEU A 648 5.14 18.36 -14.03
C LEU A 648 4.49 17.00 -14.30
N LYS A 649 3.99 16.35 -13.24
CA LYS A 649 3.23 15.09 -13.32
C LYS A 649 2.18 15.05 -12.22
N ASN A 650 1.07 14.37 -12.51
CA ASN A 650 0.07 13.95 -11.54
C ASN A 650 -0.21 12.46 -11.75
N PHE A 651 0.03 11.66 -10.71
CA PHE A 651 -0.24 10.24 -10.65
C PHE A 651 -1.49 9.99 -9.83
N THR A 652 -2.45 9.29 -10.41
CA THR A 652 -3.72 8.87 -9.82
C THR A 652 -3.98 7.40 -10.13
N THR A 653 -4.96 6.78 -9.47
CA THR A 653 -5.41 5.42 -9.79
C THR A 653 -5.89 5.25 -11.24
N LYS A 654 -6.24 6.34 -11.93
CA LYS A 654 -6.75 6.31 -13.31
C LYS A 654 -5.65 6.29 -14.38
N ASN A 655 -4.48 6.81 -14.07
CA ASN A 655 -3.40 7.02 -15.04
C ASN A 655 -2.04 6.46 -14.58
N SER A 656 -2.02 5.73 -13.48
CA SER A 656 -0.81 5.15 -12.90
C SER A 656 -1.14 3.89 -12.09
N PRO A 657 -0.12 3.09 -11.73
CA PRO A 657 -0.30 1.90 -10.89
C PRO A 657 -0.67 2.17 -9.42
N LEU A 658 -0.90 3.42 -9.02
CA LEU A 658 -1.30 3.76 -7.65
C LEU A 658 -2.50 2.90 -7.20
N SER A 659 -2.38 2.34 -5.99
CA SER A 659 -3.43 1.52 -5.38
C SER A 659 -4.56 2.33 -4.76
N SER A 660 -4.33 3.62 -4.53
CA SER A 660 -5.31 4.59 -4.02
C SER A 660 -4.84 6.02 -4.32
N ASN A 661 -5.78 6.97 -4.38
CA ASN A 661 -5.46 8.39 -4.49
C ASN A 661 -5.18 9.03 -3.12
N ALA A 662 -5.41 8.31 -2.02
CA ALA A 662 -5.01 8.72 -0.68
C ALA A 662 -3.56 8.28 -0.42
N VAL A 663 -2.63 9.23 -0.57
CA VAL A 663 -1.19 9.00 -0.34
C VAL A 663 -0.85 9.47 1.07
N MET A 664 -0.52 8.51 1.95
CA MET A 664 -0.35 8.71 3.38
C MET A 664 1.01 9.29 3.74
N ASP A 665 2.07 8.77 3.12
CA ASP A 665 3.46 9.21 3.31
C ASP A 665 4.29 8.94 2.04
N ILE A 666 5.39 9.66 1.88
CA ILE A 666 6.37 9.44 0.81
C ILE A 666 7.78 9.58 1.35
N PHE A 667 8.69 8.75 0.83
CA PHE A 667 10.11 8.81 1.15
C PHE A 667 10.94 8.75 -0.13
N TYR A 668 11.78 9.76 -0.35
CA TYR A 668 12.70 9.80 -1.46
C TYR A 668 14.09 9.35 -0.98
N GLU A 669 14.54 8.18 -1.44
CA GLU A 669 15.86 7.65 -1.12
C GLU A 669 16.91 8.34 -2.01
N LYS A 670 17.78 9.14 -1.38
CA LYS A 670 18.64 10.11 -2.08
C LYS A 670 19.69 9.42 -2.94
N GLU A 671 20.20 8.30 -2.45
CA GLU A 671 21.29 7.50 -2.97
C GLU A 671 20.87 6.74 -4.24
N THR A 672 19.59 6.35 -4.33
CA THR A 672 19.07 5.54 -5.44
C THR A 672 18.19 6.35 -6.39
N GLY A 673 17.60 7.44 -5.91
CA GLY A 673 16.59 8.20 -6.63
C GLY A 673 15.23 7.48 -6.68
N VAL A 674 15.00 6.47 -5.83
CA VAL A 674 13.72 5.78 -5.71
C VAL A 674 12.80 6.56 -4.77
N LEU A 675 11.58 6.78 -5.22
CA LEU A 675 10.50 7.31 -4.40
C LEU A 675 9.63 6.14 -3.91
N TYR A 676 9.59 5.96 -2.60
CA TYR A 676 8.67 5.06 -1.92
C TYR A 676 7.38 5.82 -1.61
N ILE A 677 6.24 5.21 -1.94
CA ILE A 677 4.92 5.85 -1.92
C ILE A 677 3.98 4.97 -1.11
N LEU A 678 3.64 5.42 0.09
CA LEU A 678 2.72 4.72 0.97
C LEU A 678 1.30 5.27 0.75
N THR A 679 0.39 4.42 0.28
CA THR A 679 -1.05 4.72 0.20
C THR A 679 -1.78 4.05 1.35
N ASP A 680 -3.06 4.40 1.56
CA ASP A 680 -3.92 3.72 2.54
C ASP A 680 -4.21 2.24 2.20
N THR A 681 -3.89 1.81 0.98
CA THR A 681 -4.12 0.44 0.48
C THR A 681 -2.84 -0.31 0.09
N GLY A 682 -1.66 0.24 0.36
CA GLY A 682 -0.38 -0.45 0.16
C GLY A 682 0.78 0.45 -0.24
N LEU A 683 1.98 -0.15 -0.30
CA LEU A 683 3.23 0.53 -0.61
C LEU A 683 3.61 0.34 -2.09
N LEU A 684 4.16 1.39 -2.70
CA LEU A 684 4.72 1.35 -4.06
C LEU A 684 6.12 1.95 -4.07
N MET A 685 6.89 1.60 -5.10
CA MET A 685 8.16 2.23 -5.43
C MET A 685 8.06 2.80 -6.85
N TYR A 686 8.63 3.99 -7.05
CA TYR A 686 8.77 4.63 -8.35
C TYR A 686 10.22 5.05 -8.53
N ALA A 687 10.90 4.51 -9.53
CA ALA A 687 12.26 4.94 -9.86
C ALA A 687 12.19 6.30 -10.56
N THR A 688 12.66 7.37 -9.90
CA THR A 688 12.52 8.72 -10.46
C THR A 688 13.54 9.00 -11.57
N ASP A 689 13.39 10.16 -12.21
CA ASP A 689 14.39 10.67 -13.15
C ASP A 689 15.51 11.50 -12.50
N SER A 690 15.60 11.47 -11.18
CA SER A 690 16.48 12.34 -10.38
C SER A 690 17.30 11.50 -9.41
N SER A 691 18.52 11.95 -9.11
CA SER A 691 19.30 11.56 -7.93
C SER A 691 19.90 12.81 -7.30
N PHE A 692 20.26 12.74 -6.02
CA PHE A 692 21.03 13.84 -5.41
C PHE A 692 22.42 13.95 -6.06
N PRO A 693 22.99 15.15 -6.10
CA PRO A 693 24.37 15.34 -6.54
C PRO A 693 25.34 14.73 -5.54
N GLU A 694 26.42 14.16 -6.05
CA GLU A 694 27.55 13.65 -5.27
C GLU A 694 28.55 14.78 -4.93
N GLU A 695 29.44 14.54 -3.97
CA GLU A 695 30.52 15.47 -3.61
C GLU A 695 31.70 15.43 -4.59
N ASP A 696 31.87 14.33 -5.32
CA ASP A 696 32.95 14.10 -6.28
C ASP A 696 32.49 13.20 -7.46
N PHE A 697 33.40 12.86 -8.37
CA PHE A 697 33.13 11.98 -9.52
C PHE A 697 33.55 10.51 -9.35
N ASP A 698 33.79 10.01 -8.13
CA ASP A 698 34.26 8.63 -7.94
C ASP A 698 33.22 7.58 -8.30
N ASN A 699 31.95 7.87 -8.02
CA ASN A 699 30.82 6.97 -8.23
C ASN A 699 30.09 7.15 -9.58
N VAL A 700 30.69 7.88 -10.53
CA VAL A 700 30.05 8.10 -11.84
C VAL A 700 29.88 6.79 -12.59
N THR A 701 28.65 6.52 -13.05
CA THR A 701 28.31 5.29 -13.82
C THR A 701 27.42 5.61 -15.01
N ILE A 702 27.37 4.70 -16.00
CA ILE A 702 26.50 4.81 -17.18
C ILE A 702 25.58 3.59 -17.24
N TYR A 703 24.28 3.81 -17.38
CA TYR A 703 23.27 2.77 -17.51
C TYR A 703 22.27 3.05 -18.65
N PRO A 704 21.88 2.06 -19.45
CA PRO A 704 22.48 0.72 -19.52
C PRO A 704 23.86 0.77 -20.18
N ASN A 705 24.76 -0.13 -19.77
CA ASN A 705 26.05 -0.31 -20.42
C ASN A 705 26.43 -1.80 -20.45
N PRO A 706 26.41 -2.47 -21.61
CA PRO A 706 26.13 -1.91 -22.94
C PRO A 706 24.64 -1.63 -23.18
N VAL A 707 24.36 -0.66 -24.05
CA VAL A 707 23.01 -0.37 -24.57
C VAL A 707 22.70 -1.39 -25.67
N ARG A 708 21.67 -2.22 -25.48
CA ARG A 708 21.24 -3.20 -26.47
C ARG A 708 20.33 -2.57 -27.53
N SER A 709 20.26 -3.17 -28.71
CA SER A 709 19.44 -2.65 -29.81
C SER A 709 17.93 -2.72 -29.56
N ASP A 710 17.47 -3.55 -28.63
CA ASP A 710 16.08 -3.67 -28.17
C ASP A 710 15.74 -2.72 -27.01
N TYR A 711 16.72 -2.02 -26.42
CA TYR A 711 16.49 -1.02 -25.37
C TYR A 711 16.06 0.32 -25.98
N ASP A 712 14.83 0.77 -25.79
CA ASP A 712 14.29 2.03 -26.34
C ASP A 712 14.35 3.23 -25.37
N GLY A 713 14.84 3.03 -24.14
CA GLY A 713 14.96 4.08 -23.13
C GLY A 713 16.18 5.00 -23.30
N ASP A 714 16.25 6.02 -22.44
CA ASP A 714 17.39 6.93 -22.37
C ASP A 714 18.61 6.25 -21.71
N VAL A 715 19.80 6.63 -22.15
CA VAL A 715 21.04 6.33 -21.45
C VAL A 715 21.26 7.38 -20.37
N GLU A 716 21.52 6.91 -19.16
CA GLU A 716 21.68 7.72 -17.96
C GLU A 716 23.12 7.68 -17.46
N ILE A 717 23.64 8.85 -17.12
CA ILE A 717 24.90 9.03 -16.40
C ILE A 717 24.52 9.44 -14.97
N LYS A 718 24.90 8.63 -13.97
CA LYS A 718 24.60 8.82 -12.55
C LYS A 718 25.85 9.12 -11.74
N GLY A 719 25.69 9.60 -10.51
CA GLY A 719 26.79 9.90 -9.58
C GLY A 719 27.52 11.18 -9.94
N LEU A 720 26.83 12.12 -10.60
CA LEU A 720 27.39 13.40 -10.99
C LEU A 720 27.31 14.39 -9.82
N MET A 721 28.20 15.37 -9.81
CA MET A 721 28.00 16.60 -9.05
C MET A 721 26.92 17.46 -9.74
N ASP A 722 26.29 18.37 -8.99
CA ASP A 722 25.31 19.28 -9.60
C ASP A 722 25.99 20.23 -10.60
N GLU A 723 25.24 20.67 -11.60
CA GLU A 723 25.71 21.56 -12.66
C GLU A 723 27.00 21.09 -13.39
N SER A 724 27.24 19.78 -13.44
CA SER A 724 28.36 19.18 -14.17
C SER A 724 28.17 19.29 -15.68
N ASN A 725 29.21 19.70 -16.40
CA ASN A 725 29.23 19.70 -17.85
C ASN A 725 29.45 18.28 -18.37
N VAL A 726 28.49 17.78 -19.16
CA VAL A 726 28.55 16.46 -19.79
C VAL A 726 28.76 16.62 -21.30
N ARG A 727 29.73 15.91 -21.85
CA ARG A 727 29.99 15.86 -23.30
C ARG A 727 30.19 14.43 -23.77
N ILE A 728 29.40 14.03 -24.75
CA ILE A 728 29.41 12.69 -25.31
C ILE A 728 29.96 12.73 -26.73
N THR A 729 30.91 11.85 -27.03
CA THR A 729 31.57 11.79 -28.34
C THR A 729 31.67 10.38 -28.89
N ASP A 730 31.77 10.26 -30.21
CA ASP A 730 32.17 9.00 -30.84
C ASP A 730 33.68 8.73 -30.67
N GLN A 731 34.17 7.60 -31.20
CA GLN A 731 35.60 7.27 -31.14
C GLN A 731 36.51 8.26 -31.92
N ARG A 732 35.93 9.08 -32.80
CA ARG A 732 36.66 10.07 -33.60
C ARG A 732 36.67 11.45 -32.93
N GLY A 733 36.02 11.59 -31.77
CA GLY A 733 35.93 12.85 -31.02
C GLY A 733 34.82 13.78 -31.50
N MET A 734 33.93 13.33 -32.39
CA MET A 734 32.78 14.11 -32.82
C MET A 734 31.76 14.18 -31.68
N VAL A 735 31.34 15.38 -31.29
CA VAL A 735 30.32 15.57 -30.26
C VAL A 735 28.98 15.10 -30.79
N ILE A 736 28.38 14.15 -30.07
CA ILE A 736 27.06 13.59 -30.34
C ILE A 736 26.02 14.30 -29.49
N GLU A 737 26.34 14.57 -28.23
CA GLU A 737 25.46 15.20 -27.25
C GLU A 737 26.30 16.03 -26.26
N ASN A 738 25.75 17.13 -25.75
CA ASN A 738 26.31 17.83 -24.61
C ASN A 738 25.21 18.51 -23.78
N GLY A 739 25.53 18.80 -22.52
CA GLY A 739 24.65 19.57 -21.65
C GLY A 739 25.18 19.67 -20.23
N ILE A 740 24.31 20.13 -19.33
CA ILE A 740 24.63 20.34 -17.91
C ILE A 740 23.72 19.42 -17.09
N SER A 741 24.27 18.72 -16.10
CA SER A 741 23.48 17.90 -15.17
C SER A 741 22.55 18.77 -14.32
N LYS A 742 21.46 18.16 -13.84
CA LYS A 742 20.60 18.76 -12.81
C LYS A 742 20.45 17.72 -11.72
N GLY A 743 20.94 18.03 -10.53
CA GLY A 743 21.23 17.01 -9.51
C GLY A 743 22.33 16.06 -9.99
N GLY A 744 22.31 14.83 -9.48
CA GLY A 744 23.36 13.85 -9.76
C GLY A 744 23.21 13.04 -11.04
N THR A 745 22.33 13.45 -11.97
CA THR A 745 22.07 12.72 -13.21
C THR A 745 22.06 13.58 -14.48
N TYR A 746 22.43 12.94 -15.59
CA TYR A 746 22.27 13.45 -16.95
C TYR A 746 21.76 12.34 -17.87
N ARG A 747 20.81 12.64 -18.77
CA ARG A 747 20.15 11.67 -19.64
C ARG A 747 20.14 12.10 -21.10
N PHE A 748 20.25 11.13 -21.99
CA PHE A 748 20.14 11.34 -23.43
C PHE A 748 19.62 10.08 -24.13
N SER A 749 18.90 10.26 -25.24
CA SER A 749 18.15 9.19 -25.92
C SER A 749 18.99 8.21 -26.75
N ALA A 750 20.31 8.37 -26.77
CA ALA A 750 21.22 7.66 -27.67
C ALA A 750 20.74 7.61 -29.14
N ARG A 751 20.11 8.70 -29.59
CA ARG A 751 19.65 8.92 -30.97
C ARG A 751 20.31 10.14 -31.56
N ARG A 752 20.34 10.19 -32.89
CA ARG A 752 20.69 11.41 -33.63
C ARG A 752 19.53 12.40 -33.62
N SER A 753 19.80 13.62 -34.06
CA SER A 753 18.80 14.69 -34.20
C SER A 753 17.65 14.35 -35.16
N ASP A 754 17.83 13.39 -36.07
CA ASP A 754 16.78 12.88 -36.97
C ASP A 754 15.93 11.75 -36.35
N GLY A 755 16.16 11.41 -35.08
CA GLY A 755 15.47 10.33 -34.36
C GLY A 755 16.03 8.93 -34.61
N SER A 756 16.98 8.76 -35.53
CA SER A 756 17.63 7.47 -35.79
C SER A 756 18.54 7.05 -34.63
N ARG A 757 18.61 5.74 -34.35
CA ARG A 757 19.50 5.21 -33.31
C ARG A 757 20.97 5.46 -33.65
N LEU A 758 21.77 5.73 -32.63
CA LEU A 758 23.22 5.75 -32.77
C LEU A 758 23.74 4.37 -33.20
N PRO A 759 24.73 4.31 -34.11
CA PRO A 759 25.27 3.04 -34.60
C PRO A 759 25.97 2.24 -33.48
N THR A 760 26.07 0.93 -33.68
CA THR A 760 26.90 0.06 -32.84
C THR A 760 28.34 0.60 -32.78
N GLY A 761 28.87 0.74 -31.56
CA GLY A 761 30.17 1.36 -31.34
C GLY A 761 30.42 1.66 -29.86
N VAL A 762 31.64 2.13 -29.57
CA VAL A 762 32.00 2.63 -28.24
C VAL A 762 31.99 4.16 -28.29
N TYR A 763 31.40 4.77 -27.27
CA TYR A 763 31.27 6.21 -27.11
C TYR A 763 32.02 6.65 -25.86
N ASN A 764 32.54 7.87 -25.86
CA ASN A 764 33.22 8.49 -24.73
C ASN A 764 32.30 9.51 -24.06
N VAL A 765 32.32 9.55 -22.74
CA VAL A 765 31.62 10.53 -21.91
C VAL A 765 32.66 11.27 -21.09
N PHE A 766 32.70 12.60 -21.26
CA PHE A 766 33.53 13.50 -20.48
C PHE A 766 32.63 14.31 -19.55
N VAL A 767 33.00 14.36 -18.28
CA VAL A 767 32.29 15.09 -17.24
C VAL A 767 33.27 16.08 -16.61
N THR A 768 32.86 17.33 -16.42
CA THR A 768 33.68 18.34 -15.71
C THR A 768 32.84 19.25 -14.82
N THR A 769 33.40 19.73 -13.71
CA THR A 769 32.77 20.78 -12.90
C THR A 769 32.90 22.17 -13.56
N ALA A 770 32.21 23.17 -13.00
CA ALA A 770 32.66 24.55 -13.12
C ALA A 770 33.98 24.73 -12.36
N ALA A 771 34.75 25.77 -12.69
CA ALA A 771 35.93 26.11 -11.91
C ALA A 771 35.50 26.57 -10.52
N ASP A 772 36.11 26.02 -9.47
CA ASP A 772 35.89 26.49 -8.10
C ASP A 772 36.54 27.88 -7.86
N ASP A 773 36.42 28.40 -6.63
CA ASP A 773 36.97 29.71 -6.25
C ASP A 773 38.51 29.77 -6.38
N GLU A 774 39.19 28.61 -6.46
CA GLU A 774 40.64 28.48 -6.69
C GLU A 774 41.00 28.20 -8.16
N GLY A 775 40.01 28.07 -9.04
CA GLY A 775 40.18 27.79 -10.47
C GLY A 775 40.39 26.32 -10.82
N MET A 776 40.21 25.39 -9.86
CA MET A 776 40.34 23.95 -10.09
C MET A 776 39.07 23.40 -10.77
N VAL A 777 39.28 22.46 -11.69
CA VAL A 777 38.21 21.76 -12.41
C VAL A 777 38.40 20.27 -12.22
N GLU A 778 37.42 19.61 -11.64
CA GLU A 778 37.40 18.15 -11.59
C GLU A 778 36.95 17.58 -12.92
N THR A 779 37.51 16.42 -13.31
CA THR A 779 37.17 15.77 -14.57
C THR A 779 37.04 14.26 -14.43
N LYS A 780 36.08 13.67 -15.13
CA LYS A 780 35.91 12.21 -15.24
C LYS A 780 35.71 11.81 -16.69
N HIS A 781 36.31 10.68 -17.07
CA HIS A 781 36.15 10.08 -18.39
C HIS A 781 35.60 8.66 -18.26
N LEU A 782 34.50 8.39 -18.95
CA LEU A 782 33.84 7.08 -19.00
C LEU A 782 33.61 6.66 -20.45
N LYS A 783 33.26 5.38 -20.63
CA LYS A 783 32.89 4.82 -21.93
C LYS A 783 31.66 3.94 -21.80
N PHE A 784 30.81 3.96 -22.82
CA PHE A 784 29.72 2.99 -22.98
C PHE A 784 29.70 2.43 -24.40
N ALA A 785 29.10 1.26 -24.56
CA ALA A 785 28.96 0.60 -25.85
C ALA A 785 27.49 0.46 -26.24
N ILE A 786 27.20 0.61 -27.54
CA ILE A 786 25.92 0.24 -28.15
C ILE A 786 26.17 -1.06 -28.93
N ILE A 787 25.36 -2.10 -28.66
CA ILE A 787 25.49 -3.44 -29.27
C ILE A 787 24.20 -3.86 -29.98
N ARG A 788 24.33 -4.80 -30.94
CA ARG A 788 23.22 -5.47 -31.62
C ARG A 788 22.76 -6.71 -30.87
#